data_AF-A0A955ZDR2-F1
#
_entry.id   AF-A0A955ZDR2-F1
#
_cell.length_a   1.000
_cell.length_b   1.000
_cell.length_c   1.000
_cell.angle_alpha   90.00
_cell.angle_beta   90.00
_cell.angle_gamma   90.00
#
_symmetry.space_group_name_H-M   'P 1'
#
loop_
_entity.id
_entity.type
_entity.pdbx_description
1 polymer ?
#
loop_
_entity_poly.entity_id
_entity_poly.type
_entity_poly.pdbx_seq_one_letter_code
_entity_poly.pdbx_strand_id
1 'polypeptide(L)'
;MKRRTSIVARAAATTLTLSMLATSCADNATTAKGGSSKTTQEGDPKSWTPSGTTGECNLDALLQPYSYVSKVKTLLTGEAVEESELAAVEKDPNALEGLIDVWVQSDAARDMLVRFFMTAFQQTGLDNETFFYPLGFSNTSLGRFSNPTSPTTDEMLNANFSESFARTAYEIVKSGQPWTDVLSTNTIMMTTAQMAYMAYQDDVVVDDDEKKTVRTTGDDFPTLRFVANQADAPPASESLDPSSSNFGKFWHGKLADLDASCNVASVNVVDTTKKVDGEWRIASGGIPPSFYVFSAMLGRHQSLSRHNAGCNTQATNKTPLMEREDFSDWHMVQIRKPKAGETATKFYDLKKLRGSNELVIHSDRPGFLGSPGFLGTWPTNEDNSARVVMNQILIVALGASFDGKAVSNFKPTDLDEEHAAPGTECYGCHQTLDPMRDYVRASYTNFAGQQLDTNQEALSGHFVFGGVQAQGSGILDLVDVLAKHPFFSHAWAQKLCFYANSEACPEGEELDAVVKAFEDSGLDFRVLVRKLFSSPLVTGSACAAGVNTGTTATIARRSQFCLQLSHRLGIDDICNLQMHTEGGTTLQNQMRDATSSIPDDGFSRAVVDPVTIGETGMFTRANREAACTIAALNAKELFDGKSEAEVMPVLVEKVMALPASDPRHDQAQLILENHVSDAMDSGKTEKEALQSAFVVACMSPGSAGVGF
;
A
#
# COMPACT_ATOMS: atom_id res chain seq x y z
N MET A 1 13.93 40.91 -37.43
CA MET A 1 13.66 41.09 -38.87
C MET A 1 13.42 39.71 -39.48
N LYS A 2 12.15 39.40 -39.85
CA LYS A 2 11.62 38.24 -40.64
C LYS A 2 11.91 36.81 -40.13
N ARG A 3 10.98 35.84 -40.09
CA ARG A 3 9.51 35.78 -40.26
C ARG A 3 9.03 34.42 -39.70
N ARG A 4 7.88 34.44 -39.00
CA ARG A 4 7.02 33.34 -38.51
C ARG A 4 6.43 32.42 -39.61
N THR A 5 6.16 31.15 -39.24
CA THR A 5 4.91 30.31 -39.38
C THR A 5 5.28 28.84 -39.09
N SER A 6 4.89 28.13 -38.01
CA SER A 6 3.61 27.72 -37.36
C SER A 6 2.97 26.42 -37.90
N ILE A 7 2.47 25.58 -36.95
CA ILE A 7 1.42 24.51 -37.03
C ILE A 7 1.99 23.06 -36.98
N VAL A 8 1.63 22.10 -36.10
CA VAL A 8 0.46 21.84 -35.21
C VAL A 8 0.94 21.23 -33.87
N ALA A 9 0.40 21.70 -32.74
CA ALA A 9 0.34 20.97 -31.47
C ALA A 9 -1.07 20.40 -31.28
N ARG A 10 -1.20 19.15 -30.84
CA ARG A 10 -2.43 18.58 -30.26
C ARG A 10 -2.06 17.94 -28.92
N ALA A 11 -2.30 18.66 -27.84
CA ALA A 11 -2.43 18.11 -26.51
C ALA A 11 -3.89 18.36 -26.07
N ALA A 12 -4.59 17.28 -25.73
CA ALA A 12 -5.92 17.35 -25.16
C ALA A 12 -5.76 17.49 -23.65
N ALA A 13 -5.99 18.69 -23.13
CA ALA A 13 -6.18 18.96 -21.72
C ALA A 13 -7.69 18.91 -21.43
N THR A 14 -8.12 17.95 -20.62
CA THR A 14 -9.49 17.90 -20.10
C THR A 14 -9.48 18.54 -18.72
N THR A 15 -9.72 19.85 -18.68
CA THR A 15 -9.89 20.63 -17.44
C THR A 15 -11.36 20.56 -17.03
N LEU A 16 -11.69 19.82 -15.97
CA LEU A 16 -13.02 19.85 -15.37
C LEU A 16 -13.09 21.05 -14.41
N THR A 17 -13.68 22.14 -14.86
CA THR A 17 -13.96 23.33 -14.04
C THR A 17 -15.32 23.15 -13.37
N LEU A 18 -15.33 22.84 -12.07
CA LEU A 18 -16.55 22.80 -11.27
C LEU A 18 -16.89 24.24 -10.83
N SER A 19 -17.82 24.87 -11.54
CA SER A 19 -18.35 26.19 -11.18
C SER A 19 -19.52 26.01 -10.20
N MET A 20 -19.33 26.38 -8.93
CA MET A 20 -20.43 26.49 -7.97
C MET A 20 -21.24 27.77 -8.28
N LEU A 21 -22.47 27.59 -8.79
CA LEU A 21 -23.49 28.62 -8.79
C LEU A 21 -24.33 28.45 -7.51
N ALA A 22 -24.11 29.35 -6.56
CA ALA A 22 -25.03 29.61 -5.48
C ALA A 22 -26.21 30.43 -6.01
N THR A 23 -27.41 29.87 -5.96
CA THR A 23 -28.65 30.62 -6.16
C THR A 23 -29.59 30.36 -4.99
N SER A 24 -29.70 31.37 -4.13
CA SER A 24 -30.78 31.59 -3.17
C SER A 24 -32.13 31.75 -3.87
N CYS A 25 -33.19 31.20 -3.30
CA CYS A 25 -34.56 31.77 -3.18
C CYS A 25 -35.40 30.74 -2.38
N ALA A 26 -35.75 31.00 -1.13
CA ALA A 26 -36.85 31.84 -0.66
C ALA A 26 -38.20 31.10 -0.61
N ASP A 27 -38.82 31.22 0.56
CA ASP A 27 -40.07 30.63 1.01
C ASP A 27 -41.25 30.74 0.02
N ASN A 28 -42.11 29.72 0.02
CA ASN A 28 -43.54 29.98 -0.04
C ASN A 28 -44.35 28.81 0.55
N ALA A 29 -45.04 29.13 1.65
CA ALA A 29 -46.06 28.32 2.25
C ALA A 29 -47.30 28.25 1.35
N THR A 30 -47.79 27.04 1.09
CA THR A 30 -49.23 26.81 0.82
C THR A 30 -49.70 25.54 1.48
N THR A 31 -50.65 25.72 2.39
CA THR A 31 -51.49 24.73 3.05
C THR A 31 -52.24 23.83 2.07
N ALA A 32 -52.17 22.51 2.28
CA ALA A 32 -53.17 21.57 1.81
C ALA A 32 -53.52 20.57 2.93
N LYS A 33 -54.82 20.49 3.23
CA LYS A 33 -55.42 19.69 4.30
C LYS A 33 -55.58 18.22 3.90
N GLY A 34 -55.36 17.34 4.87
CA GLY A 34 -56.28 16.24 5.21
C GLY A 34 -56.20 14.96 4.38
N GLY A 35 -55.52 13.95 4.94
CA GLY A 35 -55.62 12.55 4.54
C GLY A 35 -55.17 11.65 5.69
N SER A 36 -56.13 11.13 6.45
CA SER A 36 -55.90 10.21 7.58
C SER A 36 -55.42 8.85 7.05
N SER A 37 -54.20 8.46 7.43
CA SER A 37 -53.71 7.09 7.35
C SER A 37 -53.18 6.69 8.73
N LYS A 38 -53.68 5.56 9.24
CA LYS A 38 -53.33 5.01 10.55
C LYS A 38 -51.89 4.50 10.52
N THR A 39 -50.99 5.18 11.23
CA THR A 39 -49.67 4.65 11.58
C THR A 39 -49.79 3.75 12.80
N THR A 40 -49.32 2.51 12.65
CA THR A 40 -48.88 1.65 13.75
C THR A 40 -47.79 2.39 14.53
N GLN A 41 -47.93 2.45 15.87
CA GLN A 41 -46.92 3.02 16.76
C GLN A 41 -45.63 2.20 16.68
N GLU A 42 -44.69 2.72 15.89
CA GLU A 42 -43.27 2.46 16.05
C GLU A 42 -42.84 3.13 17.36
N GLY A 43 -42.22 2.37 18.27
CA GLY A 43 -41.78 2.92 19.56
C GLY A 43 -40.81 4.07 19.32
N ASP A 44 -41.03 5.20 20.00
CA ASP A 44 -40.16 6.37 19.90
C ASP A 44 -38.68 5.94 20.05
N PRO A 45 -37.78 6.37 19.14
CA PRO A 45 -36.36 6.19 19.35
C PRO A 45 -36.00 6.89 20.66
N LYS A 46 -35.49 6.14 21.64
CA LYS A 46 -34.92 6.73 22.84
C LYS A 46 -33.87 7.74 22.39
N SER A 47 -34.15 9.02 22.62
CA SER A 47 -33.20 10.08 22.35
C SER A 47 -31.94 9.81 23.19
N TRP A 48 -30.85 9.43 22.53
CA TRP A 48 -29.53 9.47 23.15
C TRP A 48 -29.12 10.94 23.22
N THR A 49 -29.34 11.55 24.38
CA THR A 49 -28.73 12.84 24.73
C THR A 49 -27.40 12.55 25.42
N PRO A 50 -26.24 12.81 24.78
CA PRO A 50 -24.96 12.81 25.48
C PRO A 50 -24.92 14.04 26.38
N SER A 51 -25.59 13.97 27.53
CA SER A 51 -25.46 14.94 28.61
C SER A 51 -24.38 14.45 29.57
N GLY A 52 -23.15 14.38 29.08
CA GLY A 52 -21.96 14.25 29.91
C GLY A 52 -21.14 15.51 29.73
N THR A 53 -20.96 16.28 30.80
CA THR A 53 -19.86 17.24 30.87
C THR A 53 -18.55 16.50 30.59
N THR A 54 -17.72 17.02 29.68
CA THR A 54 -16.36 16.54 29.45
C THR A 54 -15.61 16.41 30.78
N GLY A 55 -15.40 15.18 31.25
CA GLY A 55 -14.64 14.92 32.49
C GLY A 55 -15.16 13.79 33.39
N GLU A 56 -16.42 13.35 33.27
CA GLU A 56 -16.92 12.21 34.05
C GLU A 56 -17.02 10.96 33.19
N CYS A 57 -16.12 10.01 33.45
CA CYS A 57 -16.15 8.66 32.89
C CYS A 57 -17.50 8.00 33.19
N ASN A 58 -18.19 7.55 32.16
CA ASN A 58 -19.40 6.75 32.32
C ASN A 58 -18.99 5.31 32.67
N LEU A 59 -18.99 5.00 33.97
CA LEU A 59 -18.64 3.67 34.48
C LEU A 59 -19.53 2.56 33.91
N ASP A 60 -20.78 2.87 33.57
CA ASP A 60 -21.72 1.92 32.93
C ASP A 60 -21.37 1.65 31.45
N ALA A 61 -20.43 2.41 30.89
CA ALA A 61 -19.96 2.27 29.51
C ALA A 61 -18.58 1.61 29.41
N LEU A 62 -17.99 1.15 30.52
CA LEU A 62 -16.74 0.39 30.51
C LEU A 62 -16.93 -0.96 29.81
N LEU A 63 -16.00 -1.28 28.90
CA LEU A 63 -16.05 -2.54 28.17
C LEU A 63 -15.66 -3.70 29.09
N GLN A 64 -16.45 -4.77 29.02
CA GLN A 64 -16.21 -6.01 29.75
C GLN A 64 -15.14 -6.87 29.06
N PRO A 65 -14.49 -7.81 29.78
CA PRO A 65 -13.45 -8.69 29.24
C PRO A 65 -13.77 -9.31 27.88
N TYR A 66 -14.97 -9.89 27.74
CA TYR A 66 -15.39 -10.52 26.48
C TYR A 66 -15.41 -9.55 25.28
N SER A 67 -15.70 -8.26 25.49
CA SER A 67 -15.71 -7.26 24.42
C SER A 67 -14.30 -6.83 24.02
N TYR A 68 -13.45 -6.43 24.98
CA TYR A 68 -12.14 -5.89 24.63
C TYR A 68 -11.12 -6.96 24.21
N VAL A 69 -11.22 -8.19 24.73
CA VAL A 69 -10.36 -9.32 24.28
C VAL A 69 -10.69 -9.66 22.82
N SER A 70 -11.99 -9.72 22.48
CA SER A 70 -12.44 -9.93 21.10
C SER A 70 -11.98 -8.81 20.18
N LYS A 71 -12.06 -7.55 20.63
CA LYS A 71 -11.54 -6.38 19.91
C LYS A 71 -10.06 -6.55 19.58
N VAL A 72 -9.24 -6.79 20.60
CA VAL A 72 -7.78 -6.83 20.50
C VAL A 72 -7.34 -8.01 19.63
N LYS A 73 -7.85 -9.22 19.88
CA LYS A 73 -7.48 -10.39 19.08
C LYS A 73 -7.89 -10.20 17.62
N THR A 74 -9.10 -9.71 17.36
CA THR A 74 -9.57 -9.46 15.99
C THR A 74 -8.74 -8.40 15.27
N LEU A 75 -8.28 -7.34 15.96
CA LEU A 75 -7.39 -6.32 15.36
C LEU A 75 -5.98 -6.85 15.11
N LEU A 76 -5.48 -7.75 15.96
CA LEU A 76 -4.10 -8.23 15.84
C LEU A 76 -3.99 -9.44 14.92
N THR A 77 -4.95 -10.36 14.92
CA THR A 77 -4.86 -11.62 14.15
C THR A 77 -6.04 -11.82 13.20
N GLY A 78 -7.15 -11.09 13.33
CA GLY A 78 -8.36 -11.36 12.55
C GLY A 78 -9.12 -12.63 12.96
N GLU A 79 -8.58 -13.43 13.89
CA GLU A 79 -9.19 -14.67 14.36
C GLU A 79 -10.25 -14.42 15.44
N ALA A 80 -11.01 -15.46 15.76
CA ALA A 80 -11.92 -15.48 16.90
C ALA A 80 -11.19 -15.76 18.22
N VAL A 81 -11.72 -15.23 19.33
CA VAL A 81 -11.24 -15.53 20.68
C VAL A 81 -11.55 -16.97 21.05
N GLU A 82 -10.60 -17.64 21.69
CA GLU A 82 -10.77 -18.98 22.23
C GLU A 82 -11.29 -18.94 23.67
N GLU A 83 -11.99 -19.99 24.08
CA GLU A 83 -12.48 -20.18 25.45
C GLU A 83 -11.40 -19.98 26.51
N SER A 84 -10.22 -20.54 26.28
CA SER A 84 -9.09 -20.48 27.20
C SER A 84 -8.55 -19.06 27.37
N GLU A 85 -8.57 -18.26 26.31
CA GLU A 85 -8.12 -16.88 26.28
C GLU A 85 -9.11 -15.99 27.03
N LEU A 86 -10.40 -16.12 26.74
CA LEU A 86 -11.45 -15.36 27.43
C LEU A 86 -11.43 -15.67 28.93
N ALA A 87 -11.43 -16.95 29.30
CA ALA A 87 -11.40 -17.38 30.70
C ALA A 87 -10.15 -16.88 31.44
N ALA A 88 -9.01 -16.77 30.76
CA ALA A 88 -7.79 -16.22 31.37
C ALA A 88 -7.97 -14.73 31.73
N VAL A 89 -8.54 -13.93 30.85
CA VAL A 89 -8.70 -12.48 31.05
C VAL A 89 -9.84 -12.15 32.01
N GLU A 90 -10.93 -12.92 32.00
CA GLU A 90 -12.01 -12.77 33.00
C GLU A 90 -11.49 -13.04 34.42
N LYS A 91 -10.58 -14.01 34.56
CA LYS A 91 -9.96 -14.34 35.83
C LYS A 91 -8.94 -13.29 36.27
N ASP A 92 -8.14 -12.79 35.34
CA ASP A 92 -7.12 -11.77 35.57
C ASP A 92 -7.00 -10.85 34.34
N PRO A 93 -7.52 -9.61 34.40
CA PRO A 93 -7.42 -8.66 33.30
C PRO A 93 -5.97 -8.42 32.82
N ASN A 94 -4.98 -8.60 33.68
CA ASN A 94 -3.57 -8.45 33.31
C ASN A 94 -3.04 -9.59 32.42
N ALA A 95 -3.77 -10.70 32.29
CA ALA A 95 -3.42 -11.79 31.40
C ALA A 95 -3.42 -11.36 29.91
N LEU A 96 -4.14 -10.28 29.57
CA LEU A 96 -4.22 -9.77 28.20
C LEU A 96 -2.85 -9.41 27.63
N GLU A 97 -1.93 -8.86 28.43
CA GLU A 97 -0.57 -8.53 27.97
C GLU A 97 0.17 -9.78 27.47
N GLY A 98 0.07 -10.89 28.20
CA GLY A 98 0.71 -12.15 27.82
C GLY A 98 0.07 -12.79 26.58
N LEU A 99 -1.23 -12.62 26.39
CA LEU A 99 -1.92 -13.06 25.18
C LEU A 99 -1.49 -12.24 23.95
N ILE A 100 -1.38 -10.91 24.09
CA ILE A 100 -0.90 -10.05 23.00
C ILE A 100 0.52 -10.45 22.57
N ASP A 101 1.41 -10.75 23.52
CA ASP A 101 2.77 -11.21 23.22
C ASP A 101 2.77 -12.50 22.38
N VAL A 102 1.81 -13.41 22.58
CA VAL A 102 1.62 -14.62 21.77
C VAL A 102 1.03 -14.29 20.41
N TRP A 103 -0.03 -13.50 20.36
CA TRP A 103 -0.74 -13.17 19.12
C TRP A 103 0.14 -12.42 18.12
N VAL A 104 0.92 -11.44 18.56
CA VAL A 104 1.79 -10.63 17.68
C VAL A 104 2.88 -11.48 16.98
N GLN A 105 3.16 -12.68 17.48
CA GLN A 105 4.13 -13.60 16.89
C GLN A 105 3.50 -14.63 15.93
N SER A 106 2.17 -14.65 15.80
CA SER A 106 1.46 -15.57 14.93
C SER A 106 1.55 -15.19 13.44
N ASP A 107 1.37 -16.16 12.55
CA ASP A 107 1.26 -15.89 11.12
C ASP A 107 0.02 -15.05 10.80
N ALA A 108 -1.09 -15.25 11.52
CA ALA A 108 -2.29 -14.43 11.38
C ALA A 108 -2.02 -12.94 11.71
N ALA A 109 -1.14 -12.66 12.68
CA ALA A 109 -0.72 -11.29 12.98
C ALA A 109 0.20 -10.68 11.93
N ARG A 110 1.00 -11.50 11.24
CA ARG A 110 1.80 -11.03 10.10
C ARG A 110 0.93 -10.35 9.06
N ASP A 111 -0.18 -10.98 8.67
CA ASP A 111 -1.01 -10.47 7.58
C ASP A 111 -1.70 -9.15 7.96
N MET A 112 -2.15 -9.04 9.21
CA MET A 112 -2.75 -7.81 9.75
C MET A 112 -1.71 -6.68 9.88
N LEU A 113 -0.53 -6.97 10.44
CA LEU A 113 0.52 -5.99 10.66
C LEU A 113 1.17 -5.51 9.36
N VAL A 114 1.42 -6.42 8.41
CA VAL A 114 1.90 -6.03 7.08
C VAL A 114 0.92 -5.05 6.46
N ARG A 115 -0.38 -5.33 6.50
CA ARG A 115 -1.37 -4.38 5.96
C ARG A 115 -1.34 -3.03 6.66
N PHE A 116 -1.30 -3.01 7.99
CA PHE A 116 -1.13 -1.78 8.76
C PHE A 116 0.11 -0.99 8.31
N PHE A 117 1.25 -1.66 8.15
CA PHE A 117 2.49 -1.02 7.73
C PHE A 117 2.45 -0.48 6.29
N MET A 118 1.77 -1.16 5.36
CA MET A 118 1.59 -0.64 3.99
C MET A 118 0.97 0.77 4.02
N THR A 119 -0.02 1.00 4.88
CA THR A 119 -0.67 2.30 5.03
C THR A 119 0.15 3.25 5.90
N ALA A 120 0.71 2.80 7.02
CA ALA A 120 1.48 3.63 7.94
C ALA A 120 2.75 4.22 7.29
N PHE A 121 3.38 3.47 6.39
CA PHE A 121 4.51 3.93 5.56
C PHE A 121 4.07 4.59 4.24
N GLN A 122 2.76 4.75 4.01
CA GLN A 122 2.18 5.38 2.84
C GLN A 122 2.63 4.78 1.50
N GLN A 123 2.56 3.45 1.35
CA GLN A 123 3.10 2.75 0.16
C GLN A 123 2.02 2.24 -0.81
N THR A 124 0.73 2.40 -0.48
CA THR A 124 -0.38 1.88 -1.29
C THR A 124 -0.88 2.85 -2.36
N GLY A 125 -0.17 3.96 -2.60
CA GLY A 125 -0.58 5.01 -3.54
C GLY A 125 0.00 4.88 -4.94
N LEU A 126 0.70 3.78 -5.23
CA LEU A 126 1.28 3.52 -6.55
C LEU A 126 0.22 3.14 -7.59
N ASP A 127 0.46 3.62 -8.80
CA ASP A 127 -0.25 3.26 -10.01
C ASP A 127 0.74 3.14 -11.18
N ASN A 128 0.24 2.82 -12.38
CA ASN A 128 1.10 2.65 -13.55
C ASN A 128 1.83 3.93 -13.97
N GLU A 129 1.28 5.11 -13.71
CA GLU A 129 1.93 6.36 -14.06
C GLU A 129 3.11 6.62 -13.15
N THR A 130 2.88 6.54 -11.84
CA THR A 130 3.89 6.69 -10.80
C THR A 130 4.94 5.56 -10.80
N PHE A 131 4.62 4.37 -11.31
CA PHE A 131 5.58 3.27 -11.48
C PHE A 131 6.63 3.55 -12.58
N PHE A 132 6.21 4.09 -13.74
CA PHE A 132 7.12 4.38 -14.85
C PHE A 132 7.79 5.74 -14.73
N TYR A 133 7.22 6.64 -13.94
CA TYR A 133 7.76 7.99 -13.73
C TYR A 133 9.22 7.96 -13.27
N PRO A 134 9.65 7.21 -12.23
CA PRO A 134 11.05 7.12 -11.82
C PRO A 134 12.01 6.57 -12.87
N LEU A 135 11.49 5.89 -13.90
CA LEU A 135 12.28 5.40 -15.03
C LEU A 135 12.40 6.44 -16.15
N GLY A 136 11.74 7.60 -16.02
CA GLY A 136 11.69 8.66 -17.02
C GLY A 136 10.89 8.26 -18.27
N PHE A 137 9.93 7.35 -18.14
CA PHE A 137 9.05 6.92 -19.23
C PHE A 137 7.59 7.22 -18.90
N SER A 138 6.80 7.51 -19.93
CA SER A 138 5.34 7.58 -19.80
C SER A 138 4.76 6.21 -19.44
N ASN A 139 3.59 6.19 -18.79
CA ASN A 139 2.83 4.96 -18.55
C ASN A 139 2.77 4.07 -19.80
N THR A 140 3.17 2.80 -19.66
CA THR A 140 3.03 1.79 -20.70
C THR A 140 2.35 0.54 -20.18
N SER A 141 1.34 0.04 -20.89
CA SER A 141 0.72 -1.25 -20.55
C SER A 141 1.73 -2.39 -20.70
N LEU A 142 1.88 -3.23 -19.67
CA LEU A 142 2.80 -4.35 -19.68
C LEU A 142 2.13 -5.68 -20.03
N GLY A 143 2.94 -6.75 -20.10
CA GLY A 143 2.50 -8.08 -20.45
C GLY A 143 1.63 -8.75 -19.37
N ARG A 144 1.08 -9.91 -19.72
CA ARG A 144 0.35 -10.81 -18.81
C ARG A 144 0.72 -12.25 -19.10
N PHE A 145 0.63 -13.10 -18.09
CA PHE A 145 0.83 -14.53 -18.22
C PHE A 145 -0.32 -15.20 -18.99
N SER A 146 -0.13 -16.44 -19.44
CA SER A 146 -0.99 -17.17 -20.39
C SER A 146 -2.41 -17.53 -19.88
N ASN A 147 -2.81 -17.09 -18.68
CA ASN A 147 -4.16 -17.23 -18.15
C ASN A 147 -4.91 -15.88 -18.24
N PRO A 148 -6.11 -15.80 -18.88
CA PRO A 148 -6.85 -14.55 -19.08
C PRO A 148 -7.27 -13.84 -17.78
N THR A 149 -7.24 -14.53 -16.64
CA THR A 149 -7.52 -13.96 -15.30
C THR A 149 -6.27 -13.50 -14.55
N SER A 150 -5.08 -13.64 -15.16
CA SER A 150 -3.85 -13.15 -14.54
C SER A 150 -3.80 -11.63 -14.51
N PRO A 151 -3.35 -11.04 -13.39
CA PRO A 151 -2.98 -9.63 -13.38
C PRO A 151 -1.86 -9.36 -14.39
N THR A 152 -1.77 -8.11 -14.83
CA THR A 152 -0.64 -7.66 -15.66
C THR A 152 0.61 -7.47 -14.80
N THR A 153 1.81 -7.52 -15.38
CA THR A 153 3.06 -7.45 -14.60
C THR A 153 3.27 -6.11 -13.89
N ASP A 154 2.70 -5.02 -14.39
CA ASP A 154 2.58 -3.73 -13.70
C ASP A 154 1.73 -3.83 -12.42
N GLU A 155 0.56 -4.48 -12.49
CA GLU A 155 -0.29 -4.69 -11.30
C GLU A 155 0.46 -5.52 -10.23
N MET A 156 1.20 -6.54 -10.67
CA MET A 156 2.00 -7.40 -9.79
C MET A 156 3.17 -6.63 -9.13
N LEU A 157 3.88 -5.78 -9.90
CA LEU A 157 4.97 -4.97 -9.36
C LEU A 157 4.48 -3.86 -8.44
N ASN A 158 3.37 -3.19 -8.77
CA ASN A 158 2.78 -2.16 -7.90
C ASN A 158 2.42 -2.76 -6.53
N ALA A 159 1.88 -3.97 -6.53
CA ALA A 159 1.64 -4.71 -5.30
C ALA A 159 2.93 -5.06 -4.55
N ASN A 160 3.94 -5.60 -5.25
CA ASN A 160 5.23 -5.87 -4.62
C ASN A 160 5.81 -4.60 -3.97
N PHE A 161 5.76 -3.45 -4.62
CA PHE A 161 6.28 -2.21 -4.02
C PHE A 161 5.45 -1.70 -2.85
N SER A 162 4.13 -1.92 -2.88
CA SER A 162 3.26 -1.61 -1.74
C SER A 162 3.59 -2.47 -0.51
N GLU A 163 4.01 -3.72 -0.72
CA GLU A 163 4.26 -4.69 0.36
C GLU A 163 5.71 -4.75 0.84
N SER A 164 6.69 -4.46 -0.01
CA SER A 164 8.10 -4.72 0.24
C SER A 164 8.60 -4.15 1.57
N PHE A 165 8.36 -2.85 1.80
CA PHE A 165 8.81 -2.26 3.06
C PHE A 165 7.93 -2.66 4.24
N ALA A 166 6.64 -2.89 4.04
CA ALA A 166 5.74 -3.37 5.08
C ALA A 166 6.17 -4.76 5.61
N ARG A 167 6.59 -5.65 4.70
CA ARG A 167 7.19 -6.95 5.05
C ARG A 167 8.55 -6.77 5.75
N THR A 168 9.35 -5.81 5.31
CA THR A 168 10.62 -5.45 5.98
C THR A 168 10.40 -5.00 7.42
N ALA A 169 9.43 -4.10 7.63
CA ALA A 169 9.05 -3.59 8.93
C ALA A 169 8.56 -4.73 9.84
N TYR A 170 7.77 -5.66 9.32
CA TYR A 170 7.37 -6.85 10.06
C TYR A 170 8.58 -7.71 10.51
N GLU A 171 9.59 -7.92 9.66
CA GLU A 171 10.80 -8.65 10.07
C GLU A 171 11.61 -7.91 11.15
N ILE A 172 11.62 -6.57 11.16
CA ILE A 172 12.19 -5.76 12.25
C ILE A 172 11.43 -6.02 13.56
N VAL A 173 10.09 -6.00 13.53
CA VAL A 173 9.25 -6.34 14.70
C VAL A 173 9.55 -7.75 15.20
N LYS A 174 9.53 -8.73 14.28
CA LYS A 174 9.72 -10.15 14.59
C LYS A 174 11.09 -10.43 15.20
N SER A 175 12.14 -9.77 14.70
CA SER A 175 13.51 -9.92 15.20
C SER A 175 13.78 -9.14 16.49
N GLY A 176 12.85 -8.29 16.95
CA GLY A 176 13.02 -7.47 18.14
C GLY A 176 14.09 -6.38 17.98
N GLN A 177 14.33 -5.95 16.74
CA GLN A 177 15.22 -4.82 16.46
C GLN A 177 14.58 -3.50 16.91
N PRO A 178 15.39 -2.49 17.27
CA PRO A 178 14.88 -1.15 17.57
C PRO A 178 14.03 -0.63 16.41
N TRP A 179 12.87 -0.08 16.72
CA TRP A 179 11.94 0.37 15.68
C TRP A 179 12.49 1.52 14.82
N THR A 180 13.50 2.26 15.29
CA THR A 180 14.24 3.23 14.47
C THR A 180 14.91 2.60 13.25
N ASP A 181 15.13 1.28 13.22
CA ASP A 181 15.73 0.59 12.08
C ASP A 181 14.86 0.68 10.81
N VAL A 182 13.58 1.01 10.93
CA VAL A 182 12.71 1.32 9.77
C VAL A 182 13.14 2.58 9.01
N LEU A 183 13.99 3.42 9.62
CA LEU A 183 14.58 4.60 8.98
C LEU A 183 15.91 4.27 8.29
N SER A 184 16.70 3.35 8.86
CA SER A 184 18.12 3.19 8.53
C SER A 184 18.47 1.86 7.87
N THR A 185 17.61 0.85 7.94
CA THR A 185 17.91 -0.47 7.36
C THR A 185 18.20 -0.35 5.87
N ASN A 186 19.24 -1.06 5.44
CA ASN A 186 19.55 -1.28 4.03
C ASN A 186 19.31 -2.74 3.63
N THR A 187 18.72 -3.56 4.51
CA THR A 187 18.21 -4.88 4.17
C THR A 187 16.69 -4.79 4.04
N ILE A 188 16.18 -5.04 2.83
CA ILE A 188 14.77 -4.86 2.48
C ILE A 188 14.23 -6.18 1.92
N MET A 189 13.01 -6.55 2.29
CA MET A 189 12.29 -7.67 1.71
C MET A 189 11.94 -7.36 0.25
N MET A 190 12.44 -8.16 -0.68
CA MET A 190 12.26 -7.95 -2.12
C MET A 190 11.92 -9.25 -2.84
N THR A 191 11.25 -9.13 -3.99
CA THR A 191 11.13 -10.19 -4.99
C THR A 191 12.21 -10.02 -6.07
N THR A 192 12.46 -11.08 -6.86
CA THR A 192 13.39 -11.00 -8.00
C THR A 192 12.99 -9.90 -8.98
N ALA A 193 11.69 -9.73 -9.25
CA ALA A 193 11.17 -8.69 -10.14
C ALA A 193 11.48 -7.27 -9.62
N GLN A 194 11.40 -7.06 -8.30
CA GLN A 194 11.77 -5.78 -7.69
C GLN A 194 13.28 -5.52 -7.76
N MET A 195 14.10 -6.54 -7.54
CA MET A 195 15.55 -6.41 -7.68
C MET A 195 15.94 -6.04 -9.11
N ALA A 196 15.30 -6.66 -10.11
CA ALA A 196 15.48 -6.31 -11.51
C ALA A 196 15.05 -4.85 -11.80
N TYR A 197 13.90 -4.41 -11.27
CA TYR A 197 13.46 -3.01 -11.41
C TYR A 197 14.48 -2.03 -10.81
N MET A 198 14.91 -2.26 -9.57
CA MET A 198 15.84 -1.35 -8.89
C MET A 198 17.23 -1.35 -9.54
N ALA A 199 17.71 -2.50 -10.01
CA ALA A 199 18.94 -2.60 -10.79
C ALA A 199 18.81 -1.85 -12.12
N TYR A 200 17.65 -1.89 -12.78
CA TYR A 200 17.39 -1.14 -14.01
C TYR A 200 17.35 0.38 -13.76
N GLN A 201 16.68 0.82 -12.70
CA GLN A 201 16.64 2.23 -12.30
C GLN A 201 18.04 2.78 -11.97
N ASP A 202 18.90 1.98 -11.34
CA ASP A 202 20.31 2.36 -11.09
C ASP A 202 21.14 2.44 -12.37
N ASP A 203 20.89 1.53 -13.32
CA ASP A 203 21.60 1.46 -14.59
C ASP A 203 21.23 2.60 -15.54
N VAL A 204 19.93 2.94 -15.63
CA VAL A 204 19.42 4.04 -16.45
C VAL A 204 19.15 5.26 -15.57
N VAL A 205 20.19 6.06 -15.38
CA VAL A 205 20.10 7.30 -14.62
C VAL A 205 19.31 8.33 -15.41
N VAL A 206 18.29 8.89 -14.76
CA VAL A 206 17.54 10.05 -15.25
C VAL A 206 17.90 11.24 -14.37
N ASP A 207 18.58 12.23 -14.96
CA ASP A 207 18.90 13.48 -14.26
C ASP A 207 17.68 14.42 -14.21
N ASP A 208 17.84 15.57 -13.55
CA ASP A 208 16.75 16.53 -13.36
C ASP A 208 16.29 17.20 -14.67
N ASP A 209 17.11 17.16 -15.73
CA ASP A 209 16.78 17.62 -17.10
C ASP A 209 16.13 16.50 -17.95
N GLU A 210 15.72 15.40 -17.31
CA GLU A 210 15.17 14.17 -17.92
C GLU A 210 16.12 13.43 -18.87
N LYS A 211 17.41 13.79 -18.86
CA LYS A 211 18.41 13.16 -19.72
C LYS A 211 18.80 11.81 -19.13
N LYS A 212 18.77 10.82 -20.02
CA LYS A 212 19.01 9.42 -19.69
C LYS A 212 20.46 9.03 -19.99
N THR A 213 21.13 8.44 -19.02
CA THR A 213 22.48 7.87 -19.17
C THR A 213 22.47 6.42 -18.71
N VAL A 214 22.93 5.51 -19.56
CA VAL A 214 23.08 4.08 -19.21
C VAL A 214 24.51 3.85 -18.70
N ARG A 215 24.67 3.28 -17.50
CA ARG A 215 25.98 3.10 -16.85
C ARG A 215 26.63 1.75 -17.14
N THR A 216 25.96 0.69 -16.72
CA THR A 216 26.52 -0.67 -16.64
C THR A 216 26.23 -1.46 -17.91
N THR A 217 25.04 -1.29 -18.50
CA THR A 217 24.59 -2.13 -19.63
C THR A 217 24.63 -1.45 -20.99
N GLY A 218 25.21 -0.24 -21.09
CA GLY A 218 25.22 0.56 -22.32
C GLY A 218 25.80 -0.18 -23.53
N ASP A 219 26.84 -0.99 -23.30
CA ASP A 219 27.54 -1.76 -24.33
C ASP A 219 27.17 -3.25 -24.35
N ASP A 220 26.27 -3.70 -23.46
CA ASP A 220 25.91 -5.13 -23.37
C ASP A 220 25.05 -5.58 -24.57
N PHE A 221 24.33 -4.66 -25.20
CA PHE A 221 23.39 -4.96 -26.28
C PHE A 221 23.74 -4.22 -27.58
N PRO A 222 24.93 -4.43 -28.18
CA PRO A 222 25.33 -3.78 -29.44
C PRO A 222 24.52 -4.30 -30.64
N THR A 223 23.84 -5.43 -30.46
CA THR A 223 22.95 -6.02 -31.47
C THR A 223 21.82 -6.76 -30.78
N LEU A 224 20.58 -6.54 -31.25
CA LEU A 224 19.41 -7.33 -30.88
C LEU A 224 18.94 -8.15 -32.08
N ARG A 225 18.44 -9.36 -31.83
CA ARG A 225 17.99 -10.29 -32.88
C ARG A 225 16.54 -10.66 -32.68
N PHE A 226 15.73 -10.61 -33.73
CA PHE A 226 14.30 -10.83 -33.65
C PHE A 226 13.81 -11.92 -34.61
N VAL A 227 13.15 -12.94 -34.06
CA VAL A 227 12.47 -13.98 -34.84
C VAL A 227 10.97 -13.69 -34.93
N ALA A 228 10.39 -13.93 -36.10
CA ALA A 228 8.96 -13.70 -36.33
C ALA A 228 8.08 -14.85 -35.78
N ASN A 229 8.58 -16.09 -35.87
CA ASN A 229 7.87 -17.28 -35.41
C ASN A 229 8.19 -17.58 -33.94
N GLN A 230 7.16 -17.88 -33.16
CA GLN A 230 7.29 -18.21 -31.74
C GLN A 230 8.05 -19.53 -31.53
N ALA A 231 7.95 -20.48 -32.45
CA ALA A 231 8.67 -21.75 -32.37
C ALA A 231 10.20 -21.58 -32.42
N ASP A 232 10.67 -20.46 -32.97
CA ASP A 232 12.11 -20.12 -33.06
C ASP A 232 12.59 -19.27 -31.87
N ALA A 233 11.69 -18.96 -30.92
CA ALA A 233 11.98 -18.17 -29.75
C ALA A 233 12.90 -18.94 -28.79
N PRO A 234 14.08 -18.40 -28.44
CA PRO A 234 14.88 -18.97 -27.36
C PRO A 234 14.16 -18.82 -26.01
N PRO A 235 14.43 -19.71 -25.03
CA PRO A 235 13.94 -19.54 -23.66
C PRO A 235 14.57 -18.31 -23.01
N ALA A 236 13.88 -17.73 -22.02
CA ALA A 236 14.35 -16.54 -21.30
C ALA A 236 15.76 -16.72 -20.70
N SER A 237 16.04 -17.91 -20.15
CA SER A 237 17.34 -18.29 -19.60
C SER A 237 18.49 -18.25 -20.61
N GLU A 238 18.20 -18.27 -21.91
CA GLU A 238 19.19 -18.13 -22.97
C GLU A 238 19.18 -16.73 -23.61
N SER A 239 18.03 -16.08 -23.70
CA SER A 239 17.91 -14.71 -24.24
C SER A 239 18.59 -13.66 -23.35
N LEU A 240 18.63 -13.90 -22.04
CA LEU A 240 19.10 -12.95 -21.04
C LEU A 240 20.47 -13.33 -20.46
N ASP A 241 21.04 -14.48 -20.82
CA ASP A 241 22.36 -14.93 -20.35
C ASP A 241 23.47 -14.46 -21.33
N PRO A 242 24.39 -13.56 -20.92
CA PRO A 242 25.48 -13.09 -21.78
C PRO A 242 26.42 -14.17 -22.30
N SER A 243 26.47 -15.34 -21.64
CA SER A 243 27.28 -16.48 -22.08
C SER A 243 26.59 -17.32 -23.16
N SER A 244 25.30 -17.11 -23.38
CA SER A 244 24.51 -17.82 -24.38
C SER A 244 24.71 -17.25 -25.78
N SER A 245 24.78 -18.13 -26.78
CA SER A 245 24.77 -17.72 -28.19
C SER A 245 23.45 -17.07 -28.62
N ASN A 246 22.38 -17.26 -27.83
CA ASN A 246 21.06 -16.66 -28.00
C ASN A 246 20.89 -15.35 -27.20
N PHE A 247 21.92 -14.84 -26.51
CA PHE A 247 21.83 -13.56 -25.81
C PHE A 247 21.34 -12.43 -26.73
N GLY A 248 20.38 -11.63 -26.24
CA GLY A 248 19.77 -10.55 -27.01
C GLY A 248 18.91 -11.01 -28.20
N LYS A 249 18.55 -12.30 -28.28
CA LYS A 249 17.62 -12.83 -29.28
C LYS A 249 16.22 -12.98 -28.68
N PHE A 250 15.22 -12.38 -29.30
CA PHE A 250 13.84 -12.35 -28.84
C PHE A 250 12.87 -12.72 -29.96
N TRP A 251 11.70 -13.21 -29.59
CA TRP A 251 10.58 -13.32 -30.52
C TRP A 251 9.82 -12.00 -30.63
N HIS A 252 9.33 -11.64 -31.82
CA HIS A 252 8.45 -10.48 -31.98
C HIS A 252 7.33 -10.78 -32.97
N GLY A 253 6.21 -11.34 -32.49
CA GLY A 253 5.14 -11.87 -33.34
C GLY A 253 4.58 -10.91 -34.39
N LYS A 254 4.56 -9.59 -34.11
CA LYS A 254 4.12 -8.58 -35.09
C LYS A 254 5.02 -8.43 -36.32
N LEU A 255 6.22 -9.03 -36.34
CA LEU A 255 7.02 -9.12 -37.55
C LEU A 255 6.35 -10.00 -38.62
N ALA A 256 5.63 -11.05 -38.20
CA ALA A 256 4.90 -11.93 -39.12
C ALA A 256 3.68 -11.24 -39.76
N ASP A 257 3.16 -10.18 -39.12
CA ASP A 257 2.00 -9.43 -39.59
C ASP A 257 2.38 -8.35 -40.65
N LEU A 258 3.66 -8.13 -40.90
CA LEU A 258 4.12 -7.10 -41.83
C LEU A 258 4.02 -7.54 -43.29
N ASP A 259 3.81 -6.56 -44.16
CA ASP A 259 3.78 -6.78 -45.61
C ASP A 259 5.12 -7.34 -46.13
N ALA A 260 5.05 -8.15 -47.19
CA ALA A 260 6.22 -8.78 -47.79
C ALA A 260 7.30 -7.76 -48.21
N SER A 261 6.91 -6.54 -48.60
CA SER A 261 7.82 -5.43 -48.94
C SER A 261 8.73 -5.02 -47.78
N CYS A 262 8.39 -5.37 -46.54
CA CYS A 262 9.21 -5.12 -45.37
C CYS A 262 10.45 -6.02 -45.29
N ASN A 263 10.58 -7.04 -46.15
CA ASN A 263 11.71 -7.99 -46.20
C ASN A 263 12.09 -8.54 -44.82
N VAL A 264 11.09 -9.02 -44.07
CA VAL A 264 11.29 -9.67 -42.77
C VAL A 264 12.07 -10.97 -43.00
N ALA A 265 13.27 -11.06 -42.43
CA ALA A 265 14.11 -12.25 -42.48
C ALA A 265 13.67 -13.27 -41.41
N SER A 266 14.19 -14.50 -41.49
CA SER A 266 14.00 -15.50 -40.43
C SER A 266 14.56 -15.03 -39.08
N VAL A 267 15.70 -14.32 -39.11
CA VAL A 267 16.26 -13.57 -37.99
C VAL A 267 16.53 -12.14 -38.44
N ASN A 268 15.84 -11.19 -37.83
CA ASN A 268 15.99 -9.76 -38.11
C ASN A 268 16.99 -9.17 -37.12
N VAL A 269 18.09 -8.64 -37.65
CA VAL A 269 19.18 -8.09 -36.85
C VAL A 269 19.01 -6.58 -36.72
N VAL A 270 19.06 -6.07 -35.51
CA VAL A 270 19.07 -4.65 -35.18
C VAL A 270 20.44 -4.31 -34.61
N ASP A 271 21.24 -3.56 -35.35
CA ASP A 271 22.44 -2.92 -34.83
C ASP A 271 22.01 -1.68 -34.03
N THR A 272 22.24 -1.70 -32.72
CA THR A 272 21.77 -0.65 -31.81
C THR A 272 22.73 0.54 -31.75
N THR A 273 23.92 0.40 -32.35
CA THR A 273 25.00 1.40 -32.28
C THR A 273 24.96 2.40 -33.43
N LYS A 274 24.21 2.11 -34.50
CA LYS A 274 24.15 2.94 -35.71
C LYS A 274 22.73 3.06 -36.27
N LYS A 275 22.52 4.08 -37.09
CA LYS A 275 21.27 4.32 -37.84
C LYS A 275 21.57 4.26 -39.33
N VAL A 276 21.16 3.18 -39.98
CA VAL A 276 21.37 2.95 -41.43
C VAL A 276 20.02 2.87 -42.13
N ASP A 277 19.92 3.51 -43.29
CA ASP A 277 18.73 3.46 -44.15
C ASP A 277 18.39 2.02 -44.58
N GLY A 278 17.11 1.66 -44.46
CA GLY A 278 16.63 0.33 -44.82
C GLY A 278 16.97 -0.79 -43.82
N GLU A 279 17.69 -0.52 -42.73
CA GLU A 279 17.93 -1.49 -41.65
C GLU A 279 16.84 -1.44 -40.57
N TRP A 280 16.71 -2.53 -39.82
CA TRP A 280 15.82 -2.61 -38.67
C TRP A 280 16.38 -1.81 -37.49
N ARG A 281 15.50 -1.16 -36.74
CA ARG A 281 15.82 -0.44 -35.51
C ARG A 281 14.69 -0.57 -34.50
N ILE A 282 15.02 -0.42 -33.22
CA ILE A 282 14.03 -0.12 -32.19
C ILE A 282 13.44 1.26 -32.54
N ALA A 283 12.12 1.36 -32.69
CA ALA A 283 11.49 2.54 -33.24
C ALA A 283 11.76 3.77 -32.36
N SER A 284 11.99 4.90 -33.04
CA SER A 284 12.52 6.15 -32.49
C SER A 284 11.67 6.73 -31.35
N GLY A 285 12.31 6.95 -30.20
CA GLY A 285 11.81 7.71 -29.06
C GLY A 285 12.86 7.95 -27.98
N GLY A 286 14.16 7.82 -28.28
CA GLY A 286 15.22 7.86 -27.25
C GLY A 286 15.27 6.64 -26.35
N ILE A 287 14.57 5.55 -26.72
CA ILE A 287 14.58 4.27 -25.98
C ILE A 287 15.97 3.61 -26.09
N PRO A 288 16.68 3.38 -24.98
CA PRO A 288 17.91 2.62 -25.00
C PRO A 288 17.64 1.11 -25.22
N PRO A 289 18.59 0.34 -25.77
CA PRO A 289 18.48 -1.11 -25.91
C PRO A 289 18.16 -1.82 -24.59
N SER A 290 18.74 -1.32 -23.48
CA SER A 290 18.46 -1.82 -22.13
C SER A 290 16.99 -1.71 -21.75
N PHE A 291 16.30 -0.61 -22.11
CA PHE A 291 14.86 -0.49 -21.88
C PHE A 291 14.05 -1.47 -22.71
N TYR A 292 14.46 -1.78 -23.95
CA TYR A 292 13.80 -2.84 -24.72
C TYR A 292 13.86 -4.17 -23.98
N VAL A 293 15.04 -4.54 -23.49
CA VAL A 293 15.26 -5.81 -22.77
C VAL A 293 14.45 -5.81 -21.47
N PHE A 294 14.53 -4.73 -20.67
CA PHE A 294 13.75 -4.59 -19.45
C PHE A 294 12.23 -4.67 -19.71
N SER A 295 11.72 -3.97 -20.72
CA SER A 295 10.30 -4.04 -21.03
C SER A 295 9.89 -5.41 -21.56
N ALA A 296 10.75 -6.09 -22.33
CA ALA A 296 10.50 -7.45 -22.79
C ALA A 296 10.47 -8.45 -21.63
N MET A 297 11.31 -8.27 -20.61
CA MET A 297 11.26 -9.06 -19.37
C MET A 297 9.88 -8.98 -18.71
N LEU A 298 9.26 -7.80 -18.75
CA LEU A 298 7.90 -7.54 -18.25
C LEU A 298 6.80 -7.83 -19.29
N GLY A 299 7.14 -8.38 -20.45
CA GLY A 299 6.19 -8.80 -21.48
C GLY A 299 5.69 -7.68 -22.39
N ARG A 300 6.40 -6.54 -22.48
CA ARG A 300 6.14 -5.50 -23.47
C ARG A 300 7.28 -5.44 -24.49
N HIS A 301 6.98 -5.77 -25.74
CA HIS A 301 7.93 -5.63 -26.85
C HIS A 301 7.72 -4.25 -27.48
N GLN A 302 8.77 -3.43 -27.48
CA GLN A 302 8.72 -2.11 -28.12
C GLN A 302 8.67 -2.26 -29.64
N SER A 303 8.13 -1.25 -30.30
CA SER A 303 8.05 -1.19 -31.75
C SER A 303 9.40 -1.40 -32.41
N LEU A 304 9.43 -2.24 -33.45
CA LEU A 304 10.53 -2.36 -34.40
C LEU A 304 10.11 -1.65 -35.68
N SER A 305 11.00 -0.81 -36.22
CA SER A 305 10.76 -0.12 -37.48
C SER A 305 11.92 -0.35 -38.44
N ARG A 306 11.63 -0.32 -39.73
CA ARG A 306 12.67 -0.33 -40.76
C ARG A 306 12.91 1.11 -41.22
N HIS A 307 14.15 1.57 -41.10
CA HIS A 307 14.48 2.98 -41.29
C HIS A 307 14.10 3.46 -42.70
N ASN A 308 13.32 4.54 -42.78
CA ASN A 308 12.82 5.14 -44.03
C ASN A 308 12.06 4.18 -44.98
N ALA A 309 11.53 3.06 -44.48
CA ALA A 309 10.88 2.04 -45.29
C ALA A 309 9.38 1.82 -44.97
N GLY A 310 8.77 2.65 -44.10
CA GLY A 310 7.34 2.57 -43.78
C GLY A 310 6.88 1.34 -42.97
N CYS A 311 7.79 0.42 -42.66
CA CYS A 311 7.50 -0.79 -41.88
C CYS A 311 7.63 -0.54 -40.39
N ASN A 312 6.59 -0.87 -39.61
CA ASN A 312 6.57 -0.71 -38.16
C ASN A 312 5.69 -1.81 -37.53
N THR A 313 6.26 -2.60 -36.62
CA THR A 313 5.55 -3.68 -35.92
C THR A 313 4.53 -3.18 -34.90
N GLN A 314 4.60 -1.91 -34.50
CA GLN A 314 3.98 -1.34 -33.30
C GLN A 314 4.41 -2.05 -32.02
N ALA A 315 4.21 -1.40 -30.87
CA ALA A 315 4.46 -2.01 -29.58
C ALA A 315 3.38 -3.06 -29.31
N THR A 316 3.75 -4.17 -28.66
CA THR A 316 2.83 -5.28 -28.40
C THR A 316 3.12 -5.96 -27.08
N ASN A 317 2.07 -6.30 -26.34
CA ASN A 317 2.18 -7.09 -25.12
C ASN A 317 2.24 -8.57 -25.46
N LYS A 318 3.06 -9.30 -24.70
CA LYS A 318 3.40 -10.72 -24.81
C LYS A 318 3.46 -11.33 -23.41
N THR A 319 3.64 -12.65 -23.36
CA THR A 319 4.03 -13.31 -22.13
C THR A 319 5.38 -12.73 -21.66
N PRO A 320 5.50 -12.35 -20.38
CA PRO A 320 6.77 -11.91 -19.78
C PRO A 320 7.89 -12.95 -19.96
N LEU A 321 9.14 -12.49 -20.01
CA LEU A 321 10.30 -13.39 -19.92
C LEU A 321 10.64 -13.75 -18.48
N MET A 322 10.23 -12.90 -17.52
CA MET A 322 10.22 -13.29 -16.11
C MET A 322 9.22 -14.42 -15.88
N GLU A 323 9.54 -15.28 -14.92
CA GLU A 323 8.62 -16.28 -14.41
C GLU A 323 7.61 -15.60 -13.47
N ARG A 324 6.51 -16.28 -13.22
CA ARG A 324 5.46 -15.72 -12.35
C ARG A 324 5.93 -15.67 -10.90
N GLU A 325 6.72 -16.66 -10.52
CA GLU A 325 7.34 -16.84 -9.22
C GLU A 325 8.30 -15.69 -8.88
N ASP A 326 8.89 -15.02 -9.88
CA ASP A 326 9.78 -13.84 -9.70
C ASP A 326 9.08 -12.64 -9.03
N PHE A 327 7.75 -12.67 -8.91
CA PHE A 327 6.93 -11.63 -8.27
C PHE A 327 6.40 -12.06 -6.89
N SER A 328 6.76 -13.25 -6.41
CA SER A 328 6.32 -13.79 -5.11
C SER A 328 7.42 -14.46 -4.31
N ASP A 329 8.64 -14.52 -4.83
CA ASP A 329 9.82 -15.12 -4.21
C ASP A 329 10.47 -14.20 -3.17
N TRP A 330 9.67 -13.74 -2.20
CA TRP A 330 10.09 -12.80 -1.17
C TRP A 330 11.28 -13.31 -0.34
N HIS A 331 12.34 -12.50 -0.27
CA HIS A 331 13.47 -12.73 0.62
C HIS A 331 14.14 -11.40 1.02
N MET A 332 14.90 -11.44 2.12
CA MET A 332 15.65 -10.28 2.61
C MET A 332 16.88 -10.02 1.72
N VAL A 333 16.98 -8.82 1.17
CA VAL A 333 18.03 -8.40 0.25
C VAL A 333 18.79 -7.22 0.82
N GLN A 334 20.10 -7.39 0.99
CA GLN A 334 21.02 -6.35 1.40
C GLN A 334 21.33 -5.44 0.20
N ILE A 335 20.86 -4.19 0.28
CA ILE A 335 21.21 -3.14 -0.66
C ILE A 335 22.54 -2.52 -0.22
N ARG A 336 23.48 -2.40 -1.16
CA ARG A 336 24.79 -1.76 -0.90
C ARG A 336 25.36 -1.11 -2.15
N LYS A 337 26.27 -0.16 -1.94
CA LYS A 337 27.08 0.42 -3.01
C LYS A 337 28.08 -0.59 -3.58
N PRO A 338 28.43 -0.48 -4.88
CA PRO A 338 29.56 -1.21 -5.44
C PRO A 338 30.85 -0.83 -4.73
N LYS A 339 31.68 -1.82 -4.42
CA LYS A 339 33.07 -1.60 -3.99
C LYS A 339 33.89 -1.04 -5.15
N ALA A 340 35.07 -0.50 -4.85
CA ALA A 340 35.97 -0.02 -5.89
C ALA A 340 36.28 -1.13 -6.92
N GLY A 341 35.96 -0.87 -8.19
CA GLY A 341 36.13 -1.83 -9.30
C GLY A 341 35.07 -2.92 -9.39
N GLU A 342 34.06 -2.94 -8.52
CA GLU A 342 32.92 -3.85 -8.61
C GLU A 342 31.87 -3.32 -9.59
N THR A 343 31.39 -4.18 -10.48
CA THR A 343 30.26 -3.85 -11.35
C THR A 343 28.95 -3.95 -10.57
N ALA A 344 28.07 -2.96 -10.73
CA ALA A 344 26.72 -3.00 -10.18
C ALA A 344 25.91 -4.21 -10.71
N THR A 345 24.83 -4.54 -10.01
CA THR A 345 23.96 -5.65 -10.40
C THR A 345 23.32 -5.37 -11.77
N LYS A 346 23.41 -6.34 -12.69
CA LYS A 346 22.77 -6.25 -14.00
C LYS A 346 21.31 -6.71 -13.90
N PHE A 347 20.37 -5.86 -14.29
CA PHE A 347 18.93 -6.12 -14.15
C PHE A 347 18.43 -7.36 -14.89
N TYR A 348 19.09 -7.73 -16.00
CA TYR A 348 18.64 -8.81 -16.87
C TYR A 348 19.19 -10.19 -16.46
N ASP A 349 20.14 -10.26 -15.52
CA ASP A 349 20.72 -11.53 -15.05
C ASP A 349 19.80 -12.21 -14.02
N LEU A 350 18.63 -12.66 -14.48
CA LEU A 350 17.59 -13.28 -13.65
C LEU A 350 18.12 -14.49 -12.87
N LYS A 351 19.03 -15.26 -13.48
CA LYS A 351 19.63 -16.42 -12.81
C LYS A 351 20.41 -16.01 -11.57
N LYS A 352 21.17 -14.92 -11.63
CA LYS A 352 21.88 -14.39 -10.48
C LYS A 352 20.92 -13.77 -9.47
N LEU A 353 19.94 -12.99 -9.93
CA LEU A 353 18.97 -12.31 -9.06
C LEU A 353 18.19 -13.30 -8.19
N ARG A 354 17.64 -14.37 -8.77
CA ARG A 354 16.85 -15.41 -8.06
C ARG A 354 17.58 -16.08 -6.89
N GLY A 355 18.92 -16.06 -6.88
CA GLY A 355 19.74 -16.67 -5.85
C GLY A 355 20.50 -15.68 -4.97
N SER A 356 20.27 -14.38 -5.12
CA SER A 356 21.06 -13.34 -4.48
C SER A 356 20.34 -12.72 -3.29
N ASN A 357 20.99 -12.68 -2.13
CA ASN A 357 20.55 -11.86 -0.99
C ASN A 357 21.22 -10.47 -0.99
N GLU A 358 21.84 -10.07 -2.11
CA GLU A 358 22.48 -8.76 -2.27
C GLU A 358 22.01 -8.07 -3.55
N LEU A 359 21.80 -6.76 -3.46
CA LEU A 359 21.56 -5.87 -4.59
C LEU A 359 22.61 -4.76 -4.56
N VAL A 360 23.47 -4.72 -5.58
CA VAL A 360 24.58 -3.77 -5.69
C VAL A 360 24.16 -2.63 -6.61
N ILE A 361 23.87 -1.46 -6.04
CA ILE A 361 23.42 -0.24 -6.75
C ILE A 361 24.09 1.00 -6.15
N HIS A 362 24.21 2.08 -6.91
CA HIS A 362 24.96 3.27 -6.51
C HIS A 362 24.18 4.22 -5.61
N SER A 363 22.84 4.21 -5.67
CA SER A 363 21.98 5.02 -4.81
C SER A 363 21.86 4.40 -3.40
N ASP A 364 21.97 5.22 -2.37
CA ASP A 364 21.59 4.81 -1.01
C ASP A 364 20.07 4.61 -0.95
N ARG A 365 19.61 3.59 -0.21
CA ARG A 365 18.18 3.25 -0.07
C ARG A 365 17.86 2.95 1.41
N PRO A 366 17.96 3.93 2.32
CA PRO A 366 17.73 3.68 3.73
C PRO A 366 16.24 3.60 4.05
N GLY A 367 15.86 2.54 4.75
CA GLY A 367 14.54 2.35 5.34
C GLY A 367 13.40 2.59 4.35
N PHE A 368 12.29 3.14 4.87
CA PHE A 368 11.15 3.47 4.03
C PHE A 368 11.45 4.67 3.11
N LEU A 369 12.38 5.56 3.49
CA LEU A 369 12.67 6.80 2.78
C LEU A 369 13.25 6.54 1.39
N GLY A 370 14.04 5.48 1.26
CA GLY A 370 14.62 5.04 0.01
C GLY A 370 13.77 4.05 -0.79
N SER A 371 12.64 3.59 -0.25
CA SER A 371 11.86 2.52 -0.88
C SER A 371 11.17 3.01 -2.17
N PRO A 372 11.11 2.18 -3.23
CA PRO A 372 10.34 2.53 -4.42
C PRO A 372 8.84 2.76 -4.12
N GLY A 373 8.29 2.03 -3.13
CA GLY A 373 6.91 2.21 -2.66
C GLY A 373 6.61 3.64 -2.22
N PHE A 374 7.48 4.20 -1.37
CA PHE A 374 7.31 5.55 -0.84
C PHE A 374 7.64 6.62 -1.89
N LEU A 375 8.79 6.50 -2.57
CA LEU A 375 9.24 7.49 -3.55
C LEU A 375 8.35 7.55 -4.80
N GLY A 376 7.78 6.42 -5.22
CA GLY A 376 6.82 6.40 -6.31
C GLY A 376 5.44 6.93 -5.89
N THR A 377 5.01 6.72 -4.64
CA THR A 377 3.75 7.30 -4.13
C THR A 377 3.82 8.83 -4.05
N TRP A 378 5.01 9.36 -3.76
CA TRP A 378 5.24 10.80 -3.62
C TRP A 378 6.21 11.32 -4.69
N PRO A 379 5.83 11.31 -5.98
CA PRO A 379 6.74 11.75 -7.02
C PRO A 379 7.10 13.23 -6.83
N THR A 380 8.35 13.55 -7.14
CA THR A 380 8.89 14.92 -7.14
C THR A 380 9.15 15.38 -8.56
N ASN A 381 9.19 16.69 -8.76
CA ASN A 381 9.52 17.33 -10.03
C ASN A 381 10.30 18.63 -9.77
N GLU A 382 10.68 19.34 -10.82
CA GLU A 382 11.43 20.60 -10.70
C GLU A 382 10.68 21.64 -9.85
N ASP A 383 9.37 21.80 -10.08
CA ASP A 383 8.53 22.79 -9.39
C ASP A 383 8.48 22.56 -7.87
N ASN A 384 8.24 21.32 -7.44
CA ASN A 384 8.13 21.00 -6.02
C ASN A 384 9.50 20.75 -5.38
N SER A 385 10.49 20.32 -6.17
CA SER A 385 11.88 19.98 -5.81
C SER A 385 11.98 19.30 -4.43
N ALA A 386 11.31 18.15 -4.30
CA ALA A 386 11.26 17.25 -3.14
C ALA A 386 10.57 17.79 -1.87
N ARG A 387 9.93 18.97 -1.90
CA ARG A 387 9.16 19.51 -0.75
C ARG A 387 8.06 18.54 -0.29
N VAL A 388 7.38 17.90 -1.24
CA VAL A 388 6.30 16.94 -0.96
C VAL A 388 6.86 15.70 -0.28
N VAL A 389 7.92 15.12 -0.85
CA VAL A 389 8.62 13.96 -0.29
C VAL A 389 9.07 14.25 1.13
N MET A 390 9.73 15.39 1.35
CA MET A 390 10.21 15.78 2.66
C MET A 390 9.08 15.94 3.68
N ASN A 391 7.96 16.59 3.32
CA ASN A 391 6.84 16.70 4.23
C ASN A 391 6.22 15.33 4.58
N GLN A 392 6.15 14.42 3.61
CA GLN A 392 5.63 13.08 3.86
C GLN A 392 6.57 12.23 4.71
N ILE A 393 7.89 12.43 4.59
CA ILE A 393 8.87 11.86 5.51
C ILE A 393 8.57 12.30 6.95
N LEU A 394 8.26 13.59 7.17
CA LEU A 394 7.88 14.10 8.51
C LEU A 394 6.59 13.46 9.01
N ILE A 395 5.56 13.32 8.16
CA ILE A 395 4.27 12.74 8.55
C ILE A 395 4.43 11.25 8.92
N VAL A 396 5.17 10.49 8.11
CA VAL A 396 5.41 9.07 8.36
C VAL A 396 6.27 8.87 9.61
N ALA A 397 7.42 9.54 9.69
CA ALA A 397 8.38 9.32 10.77
C ALA A 397 7.97 9.98 12.10
N LEU A 398 7.37 11.17 12.04
CA LEU A 398 7.16 12.05 13.21
C LEU A 398 5.69 12.36 13.48
N GLY A 399 4.76 11.89 12.63
CA GLY A 399 3.33 12.11 12.86
C GLY A 399 2.96 13.59 12.87
N ALA A 400 3.67 14.41 12.10
CA ALA A 400 3.47 15.85 12.07
C ALA A 400 3.83 16.42 10.69
N SER A 401 3.20 17.55 10.35
CA SER A 401 3.45 18.30 9.12
C SER A 401 3.82 19.74 9.44
N PHE A 402 4.40 20.46 8.49
CA PHE A 402 4.63 21.89 8.65
C PHE A 402 3.28 22.64 8.73
N ASP A 403 3.18 23.61 9.63
CA ASP A 403 1.95 24.41 9.84
C ASP A 403 2.01 25.79 9.15
N GLY A 404 3.05 26.02 8.35
CA GLY A 404 3.29 27.27 7.64
C GLY A 404 3.67 28.45 8.53
N LYS A 405 3.93 28.24 9.82
CA LYS A 405 4.36 29.31 10.72
C LYS A 405 5.88 29.48 10.67
N ALA A 406 6.30 30.73 10.53
CA ALA A 406 7.71 31.08 10.52
C ALA A 406 8.36 30.83 11.90
N VAL A 407 9.58 30.30 11.88
CA VAL A 407 10.43 30.05 13.04
C VAL A 407 11.31 31.28 13.29
N SER A 408 11.12 31.96 14.40
CA SER A 408 11.72 33.29 14.64
C SER A 408 13.24 33.31 14.75
N ASN A 409 13.88 32.19 15.11
CA ASN A 409 15.32 32.07 15.34
C ASN A 409 16.07 31.32 14.23
N PHE A 410 15.46 31.16 13.05
CA PHE A 410 16.09 30.56 11.89
C PHE A 410 16.00 31.49 10.68
N LYS A 411 17.09 31.66 9.95
CA LYS A 411 17.11 32.46 8.72
C LYS A 411 17.95 31.71 7.69
N PRO A 412 17.32 30.92 6.81
CA PRO A 412 18.05 30.28 5.72
C PRO A 412 18.63 31.33 4.77
N THR A 413 19.78 31.01 4.18
CA THR A 413 20.53 31.90 3.29
C THR A 413 20.02 31.91 1.86
N ASP A 414 19.29 30.87 1.44
CA ASP A 414 19.02 30.57 0.02
C ASP A 414 17.52 30.54 -0.30
N LEU A 415 16.73 31.40 0.34
CA LEU A 415 15.33 31.58 -0.03
C LEU A 415 15.17 32.50 -1.24
N ASP A 416 14.14 32.23 -2.03
CA ASP A 416 13.71 33.13 -3.10
C ASP A 416 13.34 34.52 -2.52
N GLU A 417 14.09 35.54 -2.91
CA GLU A 417 13.98 36.90 -2.36
C GLU A 417 12.68 37.64 -2.75
N GLU A 418 11.91 37.13 -3.73
CA GLU A 418 10.66 37.74 -4.19
C GLU A 418 9.44 36.91 -3.76
N HIS A 419 9.50 35.59 -3.97
CA HIS A 419 8.42 34.66 -3.67
C HIS A 419 8.32 34.30 -2.17
N ALA A 420 9.47 34.12 -1.51
CA ALA A 420 9.56 33.69 -0.12
C ALA A 420 10.22 34.77 0.77
N ALA A 421 9.99 36.05 0.46
CA ALA A 421 10.49 37.14 1.29
C ALA A 421 9.81 37.17 2.69
N PRO A 422 10.51 37.59 3.75
CA PRO A 422 9.89 37.80 5.06
C PRO A 422 8.65 38.70 4.97
N GLY A 423 7.51 38.19 5.47
CA GLY A 423 6.22 38.89 5.43
C GLY A 423 5.28 38.42 4.31
N THR A 424 5.71 37.52 3.42
CA THR A 424 4.80 36.81 2.50
C THR A 424 4.13 35.63 3.20
N GLU A 425 2.99 35.19 2.65
CA GLU A 425 2.31 33.97 3.10
C GLU A 425 3.13 32.70 2.85
N CYS A 426 4.02 32.74 1.85
CA CYS A 426 4.91 31.64 1.50
C CYS A 426 6.10 31.51 2.47
N TYR A 427 6.49 32.59 3.16
CA TYR A 427 7.71 32.64 3.95
C TYR A 427 7.80 31.51 4.98
N GLY A 428 6.73 31.28 5.76
CA GLY A 428 6.78 30.29 6.84
C GLY A 428 6.98 28.85 6.34
N CYS A 429 6.34 28.48 5.23
CA CYS A 429 6.54 27.16 4.61
C CYS A 429 7.95 27.01 4.06
N HIS A 430 8.41 28.00 3.26
CA HIS A 430 9.70 27.94 2.60
C HIS A 430 10.86 28.03 3.59
N GLN A 431 10.71 28.82 4.66
CA GLN A 431 11.75 29.02 5.68
C GLN A 431 12.23 27.71 6.29
N THR A 432 11.36 26.73 6.49
CA THR A 432 11.73 25.44 7.09
C THR A 432 11.80 24.31 6.07
N LEU A 433 10.91 24.28 5.08
CA LEU A 433 10.82 23.14 4.16
C LEU A 433 11.89 23.17 3.07
N ASP A 434 12.28 24.36 2.58
CA ASP A 434 13.26 24.47 1.50
C ASP A 434 14.63 23.94 1.95
N PRO A 435 15.15 24.34 3.13
CA PRO A 435 16.41 23.77 3.61
C PRO A 435 16.30 22.30 4.02
N MET A 436 15.12 21.80 4.40
CA MET A 436 14.95 20.38 4.74
C MET A 436 14.94 19.47 3.51
N ARG A 437 14.32 19.88 2.40
CA ARG A 437 14.25 19.05 1.19
C ARG A 437 15.62 18.79 0.58
N ASP A 438 16.61 19.61 0.91
CA ASP A 438 17.98 19.52 0.40
C ASP A 438 18.68 18.23 0.86
N TYR A 439 18.26 17.63 1.98
CA TYR A 439 18.67 16.26 2.34
C TYR A 439 18.27 15.24 1.26
N VAL A 440 17.05 15.35 0.71
CA VAL A 440 16.55 14.47 -0.34
C VAL A 440 17.25 14.78 -1.66
N ARG A 441 17.35 16.08 -2.02
CA ARG A 441 17.93 16.55 -3.29
C ARG A 441 19.42 16.28 -3.42
N ALA A 442 20.16 16.28 -2.31
CA ALA A 442 21.57 15.90 -2.28
C ALA A 442 21.79 14.40 -2.57
N SER A 443 20.77 13.56 -2.38
CA SER A 443 20.86 12.10 -2.63
C SER A 443 20.17 11.66 -3.91
N TYR A 444 19.06 12.32 -4.27
CA TYR A 444 18.19 11.87 -5.35
C TYR A 444 17.85 12.94 -6.38
N THR A 445 17.71 12.51 -7.62
CA THR A 445 17.12 13.30 -8.71
C THR A 445 15.60 13.37 -8.56
N ASN A 446 14.93 14.15 -9.42
CA ASN A 446 13.47 14.21 -9.49
C ASN A 446 12.83 12.86 -9.87
N PHE A 447 13.64 11.91 -10.33
CA PHE A 447 13.23 10.57 -10.74
C PHE A 447 13.63 9.49 -9.72
N ALA A 448 13.97 9.91 -8.48
CA ALA A 448 14.39 9.02 -7.41
C ALA A 448 15.64 8.16 -7.75
N GLY A 449 16.40 8.54 -8.78
CA GLY A 449 17.71 7.99 -9.12
C GLY A 449 18.81 8.69 -8.33
N GLN A 450 20.04 8.19 -8.38
CA GLN A 450 21.18 8.84 -7.72
C GLN A 450 21.41 10.26 -8.28
N GLN A 451 21.57 11.24 -7.40
CA GLN A 451 22.02 12.57 -7.80
C GLN A 451 23.47 12.54 -8.30
N LEU A 452 23.73 13.15 -9.46
CA LEU A 452 25.05 13.22 -10.10
C LEU A 452 25.47 14.67 -10.43
N ASP A 453 24.55 15.64 -10.32
CA ASP A 453 24.93 17.05 -10.40
C ASP A 453 25.68 17.43 -9.13
N THR A 454 26.96 17.75 -9.29
CA THR A 454 27.84 18.14 -8.19
C THR A 454 27.33 19.35 -7.38
N ASN A 455 26.54 20.23 -8.00
CA ASN A 455 25.92 21.35 -7.27
C ASN A 455 24.78 20.89 -6.36
N GLN A 456 24.00 19.90 -6.82
CA GLN A 456 22.92 19.31 -6.05
C GLN A 456 23.48 18.40 -4.95
N GLU A 457 24.49 17.57 -5.25
CA GLU A 457 25.18 16.73 -4.25
C GLU A 457 25.82 17.56 -3.13
N ALA A 458 26.27 18.78 -3.44
CA ALA A 458 26.86 19.70 -2.47
C ALA A 458 25.84 20.44 -1.59
N LEU A 459 24.54 20.26 -1.81
CA LEU A 459 23.51 20.87 -0.98
C LEU A 459 23.65 20.40 0.49
N SER A 460 23.47 21.35 1.41
CA SER A 460 23.45 21.07 2.85
C SER A 460 22.03 21.24 3.36
N GLY A 461 21.46 20.15 3.85
CA GLY A 461 20.16 20.16 4.48
C GLY A 461 20.21 20.79 5.86
N HIS A 462 19.23 21.63 6.17
CA HIS A 462 19.00 22.16 7.52
C HIS A 462 17.64 21.67 8.02
N PHE A 463 17.67 20.81 9.04
CA PHE A 463 16.48 20.34 9.73
C PHE A 463 16.07 21.36 10.77
N VAL A 464 14.85 21.90 10.68
CA VAL A 464 14.28 22.84 11.65
C VAL A 464 12.80 22.50 11.83
N PHE A 465 12.51 21.63 12.79
CA PHE A 465 11.15 21.12 13.00
C PHE A 465 10.99 20.59 14.43
N GLY A 466 9.81 20.76 15.04
CA GLY A 466 9.50 20.18 16.36
C GLY A 466 10.44 20.60 17.49
N GLY A 467 11.10 21.76 17.39
CA GLY A 467 12.11 22.22 18.36
C GLY A 467 13.51 21.63 18.16
N VAL A 468 13.70 20.75 17.16
CA VAL A 468 14.99 20.19 16.78
C VAL A 468 15.60 21.02 15.66
N GLN A 469 16.90 21.33 15.81
CA GLN A 469 17.72 21.92 14.75
C GLN A 469 18.95 21.05 14.49
N ALA A 470 19.16 20.67 13.23
CA ALA A 470 20.33 19.91 12.80
C ALA A 470 20.75 20.32 11.38
N GLN A 471 21.97 19.98 11.00
CA GLN A 471 22.49 20.19 9.66
C GLN A 471 23.22 18.93 9.20
N GLY A 472 23.15 18.62 7.91
CA GLY A 472 23.87 17.50 7.30
C GLY A 472 23.77 17.56 5.78
N SER A 473 24.12 16.46 5.12
CA SER A 473 24.00 16.31 3.67
C SER A 473 23.53 14.91 3.32
N GLY A 474 22.52 14.84 2.45
CA GLY A 474 21.99 13.58 1.95
C GLY A 474 21.04 12.85 2.91
N ILE A 475 20.40 11.82 2.38
CA ILE A 475 19.30 11.10 3.03
C ILE A 475 19.74 10.36 4.30
N LEU A 476 21.00 9.92 4.38
CA LEU A 476 21.51 9.19 5.54
C LEU A 476 21.68 10.09 6.77
N ASP A 477 22.12 11.34 6.60
CA ASP A 477 22.18 12.30 7.70
C ASP A 477 20.77 12.67 8.20
N LEU A 478 19.78 12.73 7.29
CA LEU A 478 18.38 12.94 7.68
C LEU A 478 17.85 11.79 8.54
N VAL A 479 18.18 10.54 8.21
CA VAL A 479 17.81 9.37 9.00
C VAL A 479 18.30 9.49 10.44
N ASP A 480 19.55 9.93 10.64
CA ASP A 480 20.12 10.13 11.98
C ASP A 480 19.39 11.22 12.80
N VAL A 481 18.86 12.24 12.13
CA VAL A 481 18.06 13.29 12.76
C VAL A 481 16.68 12.77 13.15
N LEU A 482 15.99 12.07 12.25
CA LEU A 482 14.66 11.52 12.47
C LEU A 482 14.65 10.47 13.59
N ALA A 483 15.66 9.60 13.62
CA ALA A 483 15.77 8.53 14.62
C ALA A 483 15.93 9.06 16.06
N LYS A 484 16.41 10.30 16.23
CA LYS A 484 16.60 10.95 17.53
C LYS A 484 15.51 11.98 17.85
N HIS A 485 14.54 12.15 16.96
CA HIS A 485 13.54 13.19 17.11
C HIS A 485 12.51 12.80 18.20
N PRO A 486 12.16 13.71 19.14
CA PRO A 486 11.29 13.38 20.27
C PRO A 486 9.87 12.95 19.86
N PHE A 487 9.41 13.34 18.67
CA PHE A 487 8.08 12.92 18.17
C PHE A 487 8.05 11.49 17.62
N PHE A 488 9.19 10.84 17.38
CA PHE A 488 9.22 9.52 16.74
C PHE A 488 8.37 8.49 17.51
N SER A 489 8.55 8.38 18.83
CA SER A 489 7.84 7.43 19.66
C SER A 489 6.33 7.71 19.71
N HIS A 490 5.92 8.97 19.93
CA HIS A 490 4.51 9.37 19.93
C HIS A 490 3.83 9.12 18.58
N ALA A 491 4.52 9.38 17.48
CA ALA A 491 3.97 9.21 16.13
C ALA A 491 3.52 7.76 15.90
N TRP A 492 4.33 6.79 16.30
CA TRP A 492 4.00 5.37 16.12
C TRP A 492 2.91 4.88 17.08
N ALA A 493 2.89 5.39 18.32
CA ALA A 493 1.78 5.14 19.24
C ALA A 493 0.45 5.66 18.64
N GLN A 494 0.43 6.89 18.14
CA GLN A 494 -0.76 7.49 17.53
C GLN A 494 -1.23 6.75 16.28
N LYS A 495 -0.33 6.28 15.41
CA LYS A 495 -0.72 5.46 14.25
C LYS A 495 -1.42 4.17 14.66
N LEU A 496 -0.95 3.50 15.72
CA LEU A 496 -1.62 2.33 16.28
C LEU A 496 -2.96 2.69 16.95
N CYS A 497 -3.09 3.87 17.55
CA CYS A 497 -4.37 4.35 18.06
C CYS A 497 -5.41 4.50 16.94
N PHE A 498 -5.05 5.15 15.83
CA PHE A 498 -5.93 5.22 14.65
C PHE A 498 -6.27 3.83 14.11
N TYR A 499 -5.30 2.91 14.12
CA TYR A 499 -5.59 1.54 13.73
C TYR A 499 -6.58 0.86 14.67
N ALA A 500 -6.45 1.04 15.99
CA ALA A 500 -7.26 0.37 17.00
C ALA A 500 -8.63 1.01 17.26
N ASN A 501 -8.76 2.32 17.06
CA ASN A 501 -9.92 3.11 17.45
C ASN A 501 -10.51 3.95 16.30
N SER A 502 -9.87 3.99 15.13
CA SER A 502 -10.21 4.89 14.02
C SER A 502 -10.09 6.39 14.35
N GLU A 503 -9.44 6.71 15.49
CA GLU A 503 -9.17 8.06 15.98
C GLU A 503 -7.84 8.10 16.75
N ALA A 504 -7.29 9.31 16.95
CA ALA A 504 -6.11 9.51 17.77
C ALA A 504 -6.39 9.17 19.24
N CYS A 505 -5.38 8.66 19.96
CA CYS A 505 -5.48 8.56 21.40
C CYS A 505 -5.41 9.97 22.02
N PRO A 506 -6.17 10.24 23.09
CA PRO A 506 -6.02 11.49 23.82
C PRO A 506 -4.62 11.59 24.41
N GLU A 507 -3.99 12.75 24.21
CA GLU A 507 -2.71 13.09 24.84
C GLU A 507 -2.88 13.20 26.37
N GLY A 508 -1.91 12.68 27.12
CA GLY A 508 -1.93 12.69 28.59
C GLY A 508 -1.20 11.49 29.21
N GLU A 509 -1.35 11.33 30.53
CA GLU A 509 -0.57 10.40 31.35
C GLU A 509 -0.58 8.96 30.83
N GLU A 510 -1.73 8.46 30.35
CA GLU A 510 -1.84 7.09 29.85
C GLU A 510 -1.06 6.88 28.54
N LEU A 511 -1.16 7.82 27.59
CA LEU A 511 -0.40 7.75 26.35
C LEU A 511 1.10 7.95 26.62
N ASP A 512 1.46 8.88 27.50
CA ASP A 512 2.84 9.12 27.93
C ASP A 512 3.45 7.87 28.57
N ALA A 513 2.67 7.11 29.35
CA ALA A 513 3.12 5.85 29.94
C ALA A 513 3.37 4.76 28.89
N VAL A 514 2.50 4.65 27.87
CA VAL A 514 2.69 3.74 26.74
C VAL A 514 3.95 4.10 25.95
N VAL A 515 4.11 5.39 25.60
CA VAL A 515 5.27 5.90 24.87
C VAL A 515 6.54 5.67 25.67
N LYS A 516 6.53 5.96 26.98
CA LYS A 516 7.66 5.71 27.85
C LYS A 516 8.05 4.23 27.90
N ALA A 517 7.08 3.32 27.97
CA ALA A 517 7.37 1.89 27.97
C ALA A 517 8.01 1.43 26.65
N PHE A 518 7.58 2.03 25.53
CA PHE A 518 8.19 1.80 24.22
C PHE A 518 9.65 2.28 24.20
N GLU A 519 9.93 3.49 24.68
CA GLU A 519 11.28 4.06 24.76
C GLU A 519 12.19 3.25 25.70
N ASP A 520 11.72 2.94 26.91
CA ASP A 520 12.48 2.18 27.92
C ASP A 520 12.81 0.76 27.45
N SER A 521 12.04 0.20 26.51
CA SER A 521 12.31 -1.09 25.89
C SER A 521 13.40 -1.07 24.81
N GLY A 522 13.98 0.11 24.52
CA GLY A 522 14.89 0.28 23.38
C GLY A 522 14.13 0.34 22.05
N LEU A 523 12.90 0.85 22.08
CA LEU A 523 11.99 0.95 20.93
C LEU A 523 11.62 -0.42 20.34
N ASP A 524 11.36 -1.43 21.17
CA ASP A 524 10.78 -2.70 20.71
C ASP A 524 9.30 -2.50 20.36
N PHE A 525 8.96 -2.59 19.08
CA PHE A 525 7.60 -2.36 18.60
C PHE A 525 6.58 -3.32 19.20
N ARG A 526 7.00 -4.54 19.60
CA ARG A 526 6.11 -5.51 20.27
C ARG A 526 5.68 -4.98 21.64
N VAL A 527 6.57 -4.29 22.35
CA VAL A 527 6.25 -3.65 23.62
C VAL A 527 5.25 -2.52 23.43
N LEU A 528 5.40 -1.72 22.37
CA LEU A 528 4.42 -0.69 22.03
C LEU A 528 3.03 -1.28 21.77
N VAL A 529 2.95 -2.33 20.93
CA VAL A 529 1.68 -3.02 20.65
C VAL A 529 1.07 -3.58 21.94
N ARG A 530 1.85 -4.34 22.73
CA ARG A 530 1.38 -4.89 24.01
C ARG A 530 0.83 -3.81 24.93
N LYS A 531 1.60 -2.75 25.17
CA LYS A 531 1.23 -1.71 26.15
C LYS A 531 0.04 -0.89 25.68
N LEU A 532 0.00 -0.51 24.40
CA LEU A 532 -1.14 0.23 23.88
C LEU A 532 -2.43 -0.61 23.84
N PHE A 533 -2.37 -1.83 23.31
CA PHE A 533 -3.57 -2.67 23.13
C PHE A 533 -4.12 -3.27 24.43
N SER A 534 -3.33 -3.31 25.50
CA SER A 534 -3.81 -3.65 26.84
C SER A 534 -4.26 -2.42 27.65
N SER A 535 -3.91 -1.21 27.22
CA SER A 535 -4.27 0.02 27.95
C SER A 535 -5.77 0.34 27.87
N PRO A 536 -6.29 1.15 28.81
CA PRO A 536 -7.64 1.71 28.72
C PRO A 536 -7.90 2.55 27.45
N LEU A 537 -6.85 3.06 26.78
CA LEU A 537 -6.99 3.81 25.52
C LEU A 537 -7.59 2.97 24.39
N VAL A 538 -7.30 1.66 24.37
CA VAL A 538 -7.84 0.72 23.37
C VAL A 538 -8.95 -0.15 23.95
N THR A 539 -8.75 -0.63 25.18
CA THR A 539 -9.67 -1.59 25.80
C THR A 539 -10.92 -0.95 26.36
N GLY A 540 -10.92 0.35 26.70
CA GLY A 540 -12.04 0.98 27.40
C GLY A 540 -12.39 0.30 28.73
N SER A 541 -11.46 -0.45 29.32
CA SER A 541 -11.65 -1.25 30.54
C SER A 541 -11.64 -0.41 31.82
N ALA A 542 -11.07 0.80 31.74
CA ALA A 542 -11.03 1.76 32.83
C ALA A 542 -11.18 3.19 32.29
N CYS A 543 -11.44 4.12 33.22
CA CYS A 543 -11.48 5.54 32.91
C CYS A 543 -10.08 6.07 32.61
N ALA A 544 -9.90 6.66 31.44
CA ALA A 544 -8.72 7.44 31.10
C ALA A 544 -9.14 8.87 30.73
N ALA A 545 -8.36 9.87 31.15
CA ALA A 545 -8.67 11.26 30.86
C ALA A 545 -8.72 11.51 29.35
N GLY A 546 -9.75 12.22 28.88
CA GLY A 546 -9.94 12.49 27.46
C GLY A 546 -10.48 11.31 26.64
N VAL A 547 -10.65 10.13 27.23
CA VAL A 547 -11.35 9.01 26.60
C VAL A 547 -12.84 9.11 26.90
N ASN A 548 -13.67 9.19 25.87
CA ASN A 548 -15.10 8.97 26.02
C ASN A 548 -15.31 7.48 26.32
N THR A 549 -15.44 7.11 27.59
CA THR A 549 -15.68 5.70 27.97
C THR A 549 -17.03 5.23 27.41
N GLY A 550 -17.00 4.10 26.71
CA GLY A 550 -18.04 3.65 25.79
C GLY A 550 -17.41 3.22 24.47
N THR A 551 -18.07 2.34 23.72
CA THR A 551 -17.55 1.65 22.52
C THR A 551 -16.67 2.54 21.62
N THR A 552 -15.35 2.36 21.67
CA THR A 552 -14.40 2.73 20.59
C THR A 552 -14.41 1.63 19.53
N ALA A 553 -15.61 1.28 19.07
CA ALA A 553 -15.77 0.22 18.10
C ALA A 553 -15.25 0.69 16.75
N THR A 554 -14.44 -0.14 16.11
CA THR A 554 -13.93 0.16 14.77
C THR A 554 -14.76 -0.54 13.72
N ILE A 555 -14.87 0.11 12.58
CA ILE A 555 -15.55 -0.47 11.42
C ILE A 555 -14.51 -1.28 10.65
N ALA A 556 -14.84 -2.54 10.35
CA ALA A 556 -13.91 -3.43 9.66
C ALA A 556 -13.59 -2.89 8.25
N ARG A 557 -12.38 -2.36 8.07
CA ARG A 557 -11.89 -1.88 6.77
C ARG A 557 -11.84 -3.01 5.75
N ARG A 558 -11.76 -2.70 4.46
CA ARG A 558 -11.77 -3.73 3.40
C ARG A 558 -10.78 -4.86 3.67
N SER A 559 -9.51 -4.52 3.86
CA SER A 559 -8.46 -5.50 4.13
C SER A 559 -8.70 -6.27 5.43
N GLN A 560 -9.06 -5.57 6.49
CA GLN A 560 -9.36 -6.17 7.80
C GLN A 560 -10.54 -7.16 7.73
N PHE A 561 -11.65 -6.79 7.08
CA PHE A 561 -12.80 -7.66 6.85
C PHE A 561 -12.42 -8.90 6.05
N CYS A 562 -11.63 -8.72 4.99
CA CYS A 562 -11.16 -9.81 4.15
C CYS A 562 -10.23 -10.76 4.91
N LEU A 563 -9.26 -10.25 5.66
CA LEU A 563 -8.34 -11.07 6.46
C LEU A 563 -9.07 -11.81 7.60
N GLN A 564 -10.03 -11.16 8.26
CA GLN A 564 -10.89 -11.83 9.24
C GLN A 564 -11.62 -13.01 8.63
N LEU A 565 -12.28 -12.81 7.48
CA LEU A 565 -12.96 -13.91 6.79
C LEU A 565 -11.98 -14.99 6.34
N SER A 566 -10.81 -14.63 5.82
CA SER A 566 -9.78 -15.59 5.42
C SER A 566 -9.40 -16.49 6.59
N HIS A 567 -9.02 -15.91 7.73
CA HIS A 567 -8.54 -16.67 8.89
C HIS A 567 -9.66 -17.47 9.58
N ARG A 568 -10.86 -16.90 9.68
CA ARG A 568 -12.00 -17.56 10.34
C ARG A 568 -12.58 -18.71 9.50
N LEU A 569 -12.46 -18.64 8.18
CA LEU A 569 -12.95 -19.68 7.26
C LEU A 569 -11.86 -20.63 6.76
N GLY A 570 -10.58 -20.32 7.00
CA GLY A 570 -9.46 -21.10 6.45
C GLY A 570 -9.34 -20.99 4.93
N ILE A 571 -9.73 -19.84 4.35
CA ILE A 571 -9.63 -19.58 2.91
C ILE A 571 -8.59 -18.48 2.70
N ASP A 572 -7.40 -18.86 2.25
CA ASP A 572 -6.31 -17.92 2.03
C ASP A 572 -6.70 -16.81 1.07
N ASP A 573 -6.47 -15.56 1.49
CA ASP A 573 -6.78 -14.35 0.75
C ASP A 573 -8.15 -14.40 0.03
N ILE A 574 -9.22 -14.59 0.81
CA ILE A 574 -10.58 -14.79 0.29
C ILE A 574 -11.05 -13.64 -0.63
N CYS A 575 -10.44 -12.46 -0.53
CA CYS A 575 -10.75 -11.29 -1.35
C CYS A 575 -9.75 -11.00 -2.46
N ASN A 576 -8.77 -11.88 -2.71
CA ASN A 576 -7.73 -11.68 -3.72
C ASN A 576 -7.01 -10.32 -3.59
N LEU A 577 -6.73 -9.87 -2.36
CA LEU A 577 -6.06 -8.60 -2.08
C LEU A 577 -4.54 -8.73 -2.04
N GLN A 578 -4.01 -9.94 -1.85
CA GLN A 578 -2.58 -10.26 -1.68
C GLN A 578 -2.09 -11.28 -2.73
N MET A 579 -2.97 -12.08 -3.33
CA MET A 579 -2.68 -13.06 -4.38
C MET A 579 -2.50 -12.37 -5.74
N HIS A 580 -1.51 -11.48 -5.80
CA HIS A 580 -1.05 -10.88 -7.06
C HIS A 580 -0.43 -11.92 -8.00
N THR A 581 -0.18 -13.12 -7.50
CA THR A 581 0.62 -14.14 -8.18
C THR A 581 -0.11 -15.47 -8.39
N GLU A 582 -1.41 -15.58 -8.15
CA GLU A 582 -2.21 -16.74 -8.56
C GLU A 582 -3.46 -16.33 -9.36
N GLY A 583 -3.92 -17.20 -10.25
CA GLY A 583 -5.23 -16.99 -10.88
C GLY A 583 -6.27 -17.22 -9.81
N GLY A 584 -6.65 -16.17 -9.08
CA GLY A 584 -7.62 -16.26 -7.98
C GLY A 584 -8.84 -17.08 -8.41
N THR A 585 -9.37 -17.88 -7.48
CA THR A 585 -10.57 -18.68 -7.73
C THR A 585 -11.76 -17.80 -8.12
N THR A 586 -12.82 -18.40 -8.67
CA THR A 586 -14.07 -17.67 -8.95
C THR A 586 -14.59 -16.96 -7.70
N LEU A 587 -14.55 -17.63 -6.53
CA LEU A 587 -14.91 -17.04 -5.25
C LEU A 587 -14.06 -15.80 -4.96
N GLN A 588 -12.74 -15.94 -4.99
CA GLN A 588 -11.82 -14.86 -4.63
C GLN A 588 -11.96 -13.63 -5.55
N ASN A 589 -12.14 -13.85 -6.86
CA ASN A 589 -12.38 -12.74 -7.80
C ASN A 589 -13.73 -12.05 -7.55
N GLN A 590 -14.79 -12.82 -7.29
CA GLN A 590 -16.10 -12.23 -6.97
C GLN A 590 -16.07 -11.46 -5.65
N MET A 591 -15.38 -11.98 -4.64
CA MET A 591 -15.16 -11.31 -3.36
C MET A 591 -14.34 -10.03 -3.52
N ARG A 592 -13.26 -10.05 -4.31
CA ARG A 592 -12.47 -8.86 -4.65
C ARG A 592 -13.36 -7.75 -5.23
N ASP A 593 -14.19 -8.11 -6.19
CA ASP A 593 -15.04 -7.17 -6.91
C ASP A 593 -16.15 -6.63 -6.00
N ALA A 594 -16.80 -7.49 -5.20
CA ALA A 594 -17.83 -7.09 -4.25
C ALA A 594 -17.30 -6.22 -3.10
N THR A 595 -16.06 -6.44 -2.67
CA THR A 595 -15.43 -5.64 -1.60
C THR A 595 -14.78 -4.36 -2.10
N SER A 596 -14.73 -4.12 -3.41
CA SER A 596 -14.00 -2.99 -4.03
C SER A 596 -14.43 -1.60 -3.54
N SER A 597 -15.70 -1.47 -3.13
CA SER A 597 -16.28 -0.21 -2.63
C SER A 597 -16.32 -0.13 -1.10
N ILE A 598 -15.81 -1.13 -0.40
CA ILE A 598 -15.50 -1.01 1.03
C ILE A 598 -14.18 -0.23 1.09
N PRO A 599 -14.13 0.93 1.78
CA PRO A 599 -12.89 1.68 1.87
C PRO A 599 -11.88 0.91 2.74
N ASP A 600 -10.62 1.19 2.49
CA ASP A 600 -9.53 0.81 3.38
C ASP A 600 -8.98 2.05 4.07
N ASP A 601 -8.11 1.87 5.06
CA ASP A 601 -7.33 3.01 5.56
C ASP A 601 -6.47 3.56 4.42
N GLY A 602 -6.42 4.88 4.36
CA GLY A 602 -5.63 5.61 3.39
C GLY A 602 -4.83 6.73 4.02
N PHE A 603 -4.20 7.50 3.14
CA PHE A 603 -3.46 8.69 3.50
C PHE A 603 -3.71 9.74 2.43
N SER A 604 -3.42 10.99 2.75
CA SER A 604 -3.60 12.11 1.83
C SER A 604 -2.39 13.02 1.85
N ARG A 605 -2.22 13.75 0.75
CA ARG A 605 -1.10 14.68 0.63
C ARG A 605 -1.17 15.74 1.74
N ALA A 606 -0.10 15.85 2.53
CA ALA A 606 0.04 16.80 3.64
C ALA A 606 -0.98 16.66 4.79
N VAL A 607 -1.73 15.55 4.84
CA VAL A 607 -2.61 15.24 5.98
C VAL A 607 -1.85 14.34 6.94
N VAL A 608 -1.78 14.76 8.21
CA VAL A 608 -1.09 14.00 9.27
C VAL A 608 -1.86 12.74 9.64
N ASP A 609 -3.16 12.90 9.83
CA ASP A 609 -4.04 11.82 10.24
C ASP A 609 -4.33 10.87 9.06
N PRO A 610 -4.37 9.55 9.30
CA PRO A 610 -4.80 8.62 8.28
C PRO A 610 -6.27 8.86 7.92
N VAL A 611 -6.63 8.56 6.67
CA VAL A 611 -8.02 8.56 6.23
C VAL A 611 -8.64 7.25 6.69
N THR A 612 -9.40 7.29 7.78
CA THR A 612 -10.10 6.14 8.37
C THR A 612 -11.61 6.21 8.11
N ILE A 613 -12.30 5.08 8.24
CA ILE A 613 -13.77 5.04 8.21
C ILE A 613 -14.29 5.05 9.64
N GLY A 614 -14.90 6.15 10.06
CA GLY A 614 -15.56 6.24 11.38
C GLY A 614 -17.01 5.75 11.39
N GLU A 615 -17.70 5.70 10.24
CA GLU A 615 -19.13 5.35 10.16
C GLU A 615 -19.48 4.45 8.96
N THR A 616 -20.48 3.57 9.12
CA THR A 616 -20.95 2.69 8.04
C THR A 616 -21.97 3.40 7.16
N GLY A 617 -21.60 3.68 5.91
CA GLY A 617 -22.53 4.18 4.90
C GLY A 617 -23.33 3.05 4.25
N MET A 618 -24.48 3.39 3.64
CA MET A 618 -25.34 2.44 2.91
C MET A 618 -24.56 1.61 1.86
N PHE A 619 -23.63 2.25 1.15
CA PHE A 619 -22.78 1.57 0.16
C PHE A 619 -21.83 0.56 0.79
N THR A 620 -21.18 0.90 1.91
CA THR A 620 -20.27 -0.02 2.60
C THR A 620 -21.01 -1.25 3.12
N ARG A 621 -22.21 -1.05 3.67
CA ARG A 621 -23.08 -2.14 4.13
C ARG A 621 -23.53 -3.05 2.98
N ALA A 622 -24.03 -2.46 1.89
CA ALA A 622 -24.50 -3.23 0.73
C ALA A 622 -23.40 -4.07 0.08
N ASN A 623 -22.18 -3.53 -0.02
CA ASN A 623 -21.04 -4.25 -0.58
C ASN A 623 -20.53 -5.37 0.34
N ARG A 624 -20.55 -5.18 1.67
CA ARG A 624 -20.28 -6.27 2.62
C ARG A 624 -21.33 -7.36 2.55
N GLU A 625 -22.60 -7.01 2.48
CA GLU A 625 -23.68 -7.99 2.35
C GLU A 625 -23.56 -8.79 1.05
N ALA A 626 -23.20 -8.13 -0.06
CA ALA A 626 -22.90 -8.79 -1.32
C ALA A 626 -21.70 -9.75 -1.19
N ALA A 627 -20.62 -9.34 -0.53
CA ALA A 627 -19.46 -10.19 -0.26
C ALA A 627 -19.83 -11.39 0.63
N CYS A 628 -20.54 -11.18 1.74
CA CYS A 628 -21.04 -12.25 2.60
C CYS A 628 -21.94 -13.24 1.84
N THR A 629 -22.79 -12.75 0.93
CA THR A 629 -23.63 -13.58 0.07
C THR A 629 -22.79 -14.43 -0.88
N ILE A 630 -21.77 -13.83 -1.51
CA ILE A 630 -20.85 -14.55 -2.41
C ILE A 630 -20.09 -15.62 -1.63
N ALA A 631 -19.58 -15.31 -0.44
CA ALA A 631 -18.93 -16.28 0.44
C ALA A 631 -19.88 -17.44 0.79
N ALA A 632 -21.11 -17.15 1.24
CA ALA A 632 -22.11 -18.17 1.58
C ALA A 632 -22.42 -19.13 0.41
N LEU A 633 -22.55 -18.58 -0.80
CA LEU A 633 -22.91 -19.37 -1.99
C LEU A 633 -21.77 -20.25 -2.50
N ASN A 634 -20.52 -19.87 -2.25
CA ASN A 634 -19.35 -20.50 -2.85
C ASN A 634 -18.45 -21.25 -1.85
N ALA A 635 -18.58 -21.01 -0.53
CA ALA A 635 -17.86 -21.73 0.51
C ALA A 635 -18.49 -23.11 0.77
N LYS A 636 -18.45 -23.99 -0.24
CA LYS A 636 -19.09 -25.31 -0.23
C LYS A 636 -18.70 -26.16 0.97
N GLU A 637 -17.44 -26.08 1.39
CA GLU A 637 -16.90 -26.85 2.53
C GLU A 637 -17.59 -26.53 3.86
N LEU A 638 -18.22 -25.36 3.99
CA LEU A 638 -18.98 -24.97 5.18
C LEU A 638 -20.38 -25.57 5.25
N PHE A 639 -21.00 -25.94 4.13
CA PHE A 639 -22.41 -26.31 4.09
C PHE A 639 -22.69 -27.69 3.45
N ASP A 640 -21.85 -28.14 2.51
CA ASP A 640 -22.14 -29.35 1.73
C ASP A 640 -22.04 -30.59 2.61
N GLY A 641 -23.19 -31.24 2.81
CA GLY A 641 -23.29 -32.48 3.61
C GLY A 641 -23.26 -32.27 5.12
N LYS A 642 -23.36 -31.02 5.60
CA LYS A 642 -23.40 -30.66 7.03
C LYS A 642 -24.82 -30.31 7.46
N SER A 643 -25.19 -30.76 8.65
CA SER A 643 -26.46 -30.41 9.30
C SER A 643 -26.41 -29.05 9.99
N GLU A 644 -27.57 -28.49 10.31
CA GLU A 644 -27.68 -27.27 11.13
C GLU A 644 -26.84 -27.34 12.42
N ALA A 645 -26.91 -28.46 13.15
CA ALA A 645 -26.17 -28.67 14.39
C ALA A 645 -24.64 -28.64 14.21
N GLU A 646 -24.14 -28.93 13.01
CA GLU A 646 -22.70 -28.87 12.69
C GLU A 646 -22.26 -27.47 12.25
N VAL A 647 -23.16 -26.70 11.63
CA VAL A 647 -22.86 -25.38 11.07
C VAL A 647 -23.06 -24.26 12.09
N MET A 648 -24.07 -24.37 12.95
CA MET A 648 -24.44 -23.29 13.86
C MET A 648 -23.30 -22.86 14.80
N PRO A 649 -22.56 -23.76 15.45
CA PRO A 649 -21.41 -23.38 16.28
C PRO A 649 -20.31 -22.68 15.47
N VAL A 650 -20.09 -23.08 14.21
CA VAL A 650 -19.09 -22.43 13.34
C VAL A 650 -19.50 -20.98 13.05
N LEU A 651 -20.78 -20.72 12.79
CA LEU A 651 -21.26 -19.35 12.55
C LEU A 651 -21.08 -18.46 13.78
N VAL A 652 -21.44 -18.95 14.97
CA VAL A 652 -21.36 -18.15 16.19
C VAL A 652 -19.91 -18.01 16.68
N GLU A 653 -19.19 -19.12 16.83
CA GLU A 653 -17.85 -19.13 17.42
C GLU A 653 -16.77 -18.64 16.46
N LYS A 654 -16.85 -18.97 15.17
CA LYS A 654 -15.82 -18.57 14.19
C LYS A 654 -16.20 -17.29 13.45
N VAL A 655 -17.37 -17.22 12.83
CA VAL A 655 -17.73 -16.06 11.99
C VAL A 655 -18.05 -14.84 12.85
N MET A 656 -18.93 -14.97 13.84
CA MET A 656 -19.30 -13.88 14.77
C MET A 656 -18.25 -13.66 15.87
N ALA A 657 -17.29 -14.57 16.02
CA ALA A 657 -16.21 -14.53 17.02
C ALA A 657 -16.71 -14.45 18.48
N LEU A 658 -17.77 -15.22 18.77
CA LEU A 658 -18.36 -15.34 20.11
C LEU A 658 -18.06 -16.74 20.66
N PRO A 659 -17.07 -16.92 21.54
CA PRO A 659 -16.88 -18.20 22.24
C PRO A 659 -18.15 -18.55 23.05
N ALA A 660 -18.38 -19.84 23.31
CA ALA A 660 -19.49 -20.36 24.12
C ALA A 660 -19.61 -19.74 25.52
N SER A 661 -18.49 -19.31 26.13
CA SER A 661 -18.53 -18.56 27.40
C SER A 661 -18.91 -17.09 27.27
N ASP A 662 -18.94 -16.51 26.06
CA ASP A 662 -19.39 -15.14 25.85
C ASP A 662 -20.88 -15.01 26.19
N PRO A 663 -21.29 -14.04 27.01
CA PRO A 663 -22.69 -13.89 27.43
C PRO A 663 -23.66 -13.62 26.27
N ARG A 664 -23.16 -13.28 25.08
CA ARG A 664 -23.95 -13.05 23.87
C ARG A 664 -24.11 -14.31 23.01
N HIS A 665 -23.34 -15.36 23.27
CA HIS A 665 -23.29 -16.58 22.46
C HIS A 665 -24.68 -17.21 22.26
N ASP A 666 -25.36 -17.56 23.35
CA ASP A 666 -26.63 -18.29 23.30
C ASP A 666 -27.73 -17.49 22.60
N GLN A 667 -27.74 -16.17 22.80
CA GLN A 667 -28.70 -15.30 22.11
C GLN A 667 -28.39 -15.19 20.62
N ALA A 668 -27.11 -15.09 20.24
CA ALA A 668 -26.69 -15.09 18.84
C ALA A 668 -27.06 -16.40 18.15
N GLN A 669 -26.80 -17.54 18.80
CA GLN A 669 -27.18 -18.86 18.31
C GLN A 669 -28.69 -18.96 18.11
N LEU A 670 -29.49 -18.57 19.10
CA LEU A 670 -30.95 -18.61 19.00
C LEU A 670 -31.49 -17.73 17.86
N ILE A 671 -30.88 -16.55 17.62
CA ILE A 671 -31.26 -15.69 16.50
C ILE A 671 -31.03 -16.41 15.17
N LEU A 672 -29.89 -17.08 15.00
CA LEU A 672 -29.57 -17.80 13.77
C LEU A 672 -30.44 -19.05 13.59
N GLU A 673 -30.70 -19.82 14.65
CA GLU A 673 -31.61 -20.98 14.63
C GLU A 673 -33.03 -20.57 14.22
N ASN A 674 -33.56 -19.49 14.81
CA ASN A 674 -34.86 -18.95 14.41
C ASN A 674 -34.88 -18.50 12.94
N HIS A 675 -33.80 -17.85 12.47
CA HIS A 675 -33.67 -17.44 11.07
C HIS A 675 -33.66 -18.64 10.11
N VAL A 676 -32.96 -19.73 10.47
CA VAL A 676 -32.96 -20.98 9.69
C VAL A 676 -34.37 -21.58 9.64
N SER A 677 -35.05 -21.68 10.79
CA SER A 677 -36.42 -22.19 10.88
C SER A 677 -37.38 -21.37 10.00
N ASP A 678 -37.35 -20.04 10.11
CA ASP A 678 -38.21 -19.14 9.33
C ASP A 678 -37.96 -19.27 7.82
N ALA A 679 -36.70 -19.45 7.41
CA ALA A 679 -36.33 -19.68 6.02
C ALA A 679 -36.87 -21.03 5.50
N MET A 680 -36.76 -22.08 6.31
CA MET A 680 -37.29 -23.41 5.97
C MET A 680 -38.82 -23.41 5.89
N ASP A 681 -39.51 -22.73 6.83
CA ASP A 681 -40.97 -22.54 6.81
C ASP A 681 -41.42 -21.75 5.57
N SER A 682 -40.55 -20.88 5.05
CA SER A 682 -40.74 -20.15 3.78
C SER A 682 -40.43 -20.99 2.54
N GLY A 683 -40.15 -22.29 2.69
CA GLY A 683 -39.93 -23.24 1.60
C GLY A 683 -38.48 -23.31 1.08
N LYS A 684 -37.50 -22.77 1.83
CA LYS A 684 -36.07 -22.95 1.50
C LYS A 684 -35.58 -24.33 1.91
N THR A 685 -34.59 -24.83 1.19
CA THR A 685 -33.84 -26.02 1.64
C THR A 685 -32.98 -25.68 2.85
N GLU A 686 -32.62 -26.69 3.67
CA GLU A 686 -31.74 -26.51 4.83
C GLU A 686 -30.42 -25.82 4.43
N LYS A 687 -29.81 -26.23 3.31
CA LYS A 687 -28.61 -25.57 2.78
C LYS A 687 -28.84 -24.08 2.48
N GLU A 688 -29.92 -23.72 1.79
CA GLU A 688 -30.23 -22.31 1.49
C GLU A 688 -30.50 -21.50 2.77
N ALA A 689 -31.15 -22.11 3.76
CA ALA A 689 -31.41 -21.50 5.06
C ALA A 689 -30.09 -21.25 5.82
N LEU A 690 -29.18 -22.22 5.85
CA LEU A 690 -27.85 -22.09 6.46
C LEU A 690 -26.96 -21.06 5.73
N GLN A 691 -27.01 -21.02 4.40
CA GLN A 691 -26.32 -19.99 3.62
C GLN A 691 -26.86 -18.58 3.95
N SER A 692 -28.17 -18.44 4.15
CA SER A 692 -28.78 -17.19 4.59
C SER A 692 -28.35 -16.81 6.02
N ALA A 693 -28.31 -17.78 6.94
CA ALA A 693 -27.83 -17.57 8.31
C ALA A 693 -26.36 -17.15 8.34
N PHE A 694 -25.52 -17.69 7.45
CA PHE A 694 -24.15 -17.22 7.28
C PHE A 694 -24.08 -15.74 6.91
N VAL A 695 -24.94 -15.26 6.01
CA VAL A 695 -24.95 -13.83 5.65
C VAL A 695 -25.28 -12.98 6.87
N VAL A 696 -26.21 -13.41 7.73
CA VAL A 696 -26.53 -12.73 9.00
C VAL A 696 -25.32 -12.72 9.94
N ALA A 697 -24.65 -13.87 10.11
CA ALA A 697 -23.46 -14.00 10.94
C ALA A 697 -22.28 -13.14 10.42
N CYS A 698 -22.03 -13.16 9.12
CA CYS A 698 -20.97 -12.40 8.45
C CYS A 698 -21.21 -10.87 8.47
N MET A 699 -22.46 -10.45 8.62
CA MET A 699 -22.83 -9.05 8.81
C MET A 699 -22.93 -8.64 10.29
N SER A 700 -22.64 -9.55 11.21
CA SER A 700 -22.69 -9.27 12.64
C SER A 700 -21.63 -8.25 13.07
N PRO A 701 -21.81 -7.59 14.23
CA PRO A 701 -20.81 -6.66 14.75
C PRO A 701 -19.42 -7.27 14.98
N GLY A 702 -19.29 -8.59 15.14
CA GLY A 702 -17.99 -9.26 15.30
C GLY A 702 -17.22 -9.48 13.99
N SER A 703 -17.86 -9.28 12.84
CA SER A 703 -17.25 -9.41 11.50
C SER A 703 -17.27 -8.09 10.72
N ALA A 704 -18.37 -7.33 10.79
CA ALA A 704 -18.52 -6.04 10.13
C ALA A 704 -17.96 -4.86 10.96
N GLY A 705 -17.73 -5.09 12.24
CA GLY A 705 -17.10 -4.17 13.17
C GLY A 705 -16.14 -4.91 14.10
N VAL A 706 -15.49 -4.18 15.00
CA VAL A 706 -14.61 -4.76 16.01
C VAL A 706 -14.74 -3.97 17.32
N GLY A 707 -15.02 -4.68 18.43
CA GLY A 707 -15.16 -4.10 19.77
C GLY A 707 -16.57 -3.68 20.17
N PHE A 708 -17.58 -4.35 19.63
CA PHE A 708 -18.98 -4.29 20.09
C PHE A 708 -19.28 -5.37 21.13
#